data_AF-A0AAW1CVM2-F1
#
_entry.id   AF-A0AAW1CVM2-F1
#
_cell.length_a   1.000
_cell.length_b   1.000
_cell.length_c   1.000
_cell.angle_alpha   90.00
_cell.angle_beta   90.00
_cell.angle_gamma   90.00
#
_symmetry.space_group_name_H-M   'P 1'
#
loop_
_entity.id
_entity.type
_entity.pdbx_description
1 polymer ?
#
loop_
_entity_poly.entity_id
_entity_poly.type
_entity_poly.pdbx_seq_one_letter_code
_entity_poly.pdbx_strand_id
1 'polypeptide(L)'
;MILFQVFYIVYHIVFIGVKRMVERLENKKINLSVQCTAHKEENLKANQMYSTFTDKYNMLRAYITSMEEYVRGVREMGENLSSAKEYLQTYKKNLNDLQTKGTEITALVSTIPNISDMLDPTRANEVKEKGDELRIKWSTLMVQLEKRIRYCTTYVKALDLGSKAISELDAVEKDIEKADEPSAVNQNWVSCQQLKVQFDNIASNFINDASLIAGEANLDAEGARQCLNKISTEIQNRIKRVEEAWQRWESDKQTRERDRQLWTNNMAATNQTVDWVSKLDAQLYPVLNAELQSARQLVNHVEEKINTVLPEIKRAQQEIQLRIDTAEALITRVDVRSSSEGVPVRLKELNNKLHSISAEYQVLLEKLLTFFQSLSQVENRIESIQREYHAMPTPQNLSEAKKRIRDFETAKHAVTEMFNMCLIDSGHIINKIRAQESSNGNQDVRTVERAVENLRTNWQKICTENDVTLSRYEAHCKFYDDLEQINASIDQLSGQLSQRKGRYGDSLAASKDTSQAFNAFENTIKLAEDRVMNFIKSSEELLGSEHGEQIGRDLQHLRLKWIALLDQVKELRRLINLSIEFFTLVEEAENWFREGNRMLLTIAQRTAQVKTPEEANSLLHDIQVFLKPGEEAQNKRIEQITKLAEQLYGDITTSHARQVKSDSQDVIRSFNLACSELKSLATKLKAPSPLPIIELMETDEPSTRTESWEDRTQQIVTTHLTNISEHREIHTTFVQHQREEEMTSRTEAIERQQKKSPSPPTKKKKYLFQKAEDEGKAPYFTSPLEDAVVEEGNKLILKCR
;
A
#
# COMPACT_ATOMS: atom_id res chain seq x y z
N MET A 1 -177.65 90.04 93.73
CA MET A 1 -176.34 90.68 93.48
C MET A 1 -175.20 89.88 94.11
N ILE A 2 -175.07 88.58 93.77
CA ILE A 2 -173.96 87.68 94.19
C ILE A 2 -173.51 86.80 92.99
N LEU A 3 -174.40 86.54 92.02
CA LEU A 3 -174.10 85.80 90.79
C LEU A 3 -173.06 86.43 89.85
N PHE A 4 -172.79 87.75 89.94
CA PHE A 4 -171.83 88.41 89.05
C PHE A 4 -170.37 88.32 89.51
N GLN A 5 -170.11 88.06 90.80
CA GLN A 5 -168.75 88.07 91.35
C GLN A 5 -168.03 86.71 91.19
N VAL A 6 -168.79 85.62 91.09
CA VAL A 6 -168.22 84.26 90.95
C VAL A 6 -167.75 84.00 89.51
N PHE A 7 -168.41 84.56 88.49
CA PHE A 7 -168.03 84.34 87.09
C PHE A 7 -166.70 85.00 86.71
N TYR A 8 -166.36 86.16 87.29
CA TYR A 8 -165.10 86.86 86.98
C TYR A 8 -163.87 86.14 87.56
N ILE A 9 -163.99 85.50 88.73
CA ILE A 9 -162.89 84.76 89.37
C ILE A 9 -162.57 83.48 88.59
N VAL A 10 -163.57 82.76 88.11
CA VAL A 10 -163.35 81.51 87.34
C VAL A 10 -162.67 81.81 86.00
N TYR A 11 -163.07 82.87 85.30
CA TYR A 11 -162.47 83.21 84.00
C TYR A 11 -161.00 83.66 84.13
N HIS A 12 -160.65 84.38 85.20
CA HIS A 12 -159.28 84.87 85.39
C HIS A 12 -158.29 83.76 85.78
N ILE A 13 -158.72 82.77 86.57
CA ILE A 13 -157.89 81.63 86.98
C ILE A 13 -157.59 80.70 85.78
N VAL A 14 -158.59 80.45 84.94
CA VAL A 14 -158.42 79.58 83.75
C VAL A 14 -157.48 80.23 82.73
N PHE A 15 -157.62 81.54 82.48
CA PHE A 15 -156.79 82.25 81.50
C PHE A 15 -155.31 82.31 81.93
N ILE A 16 -155.03 82.54 83.22
CA ILE A 16 -153.65 82.53 83.75
C ILE A 16 -153.05 81.10 83.70
N GLY A 17 -153.85 80.07 83.99
CA GLY A 17 -153.42 78.67 83.95
C GLY A 17 -153.00 78.21 82.55
N VAL A 18 -153.76 78.59 81.51
CA VAL A 18 -153.44 78.25 80.12
C VAL A 18 -152.16 78.94 79.65
N LYS A 19 -151.99 80.24 79.97
CA LYS A 19 -150.77 81.00 79.59
C LYS A 19 -149.49 80.34 80.13
N ARG A 20 -149.51 79.89 81.39
CA ARG A 20 -148.36 79.21 82.04
C ARG A 20 -148.02 77.86 81.40
N MET A 21 -149.02 77.12 80.92
CA MET A 21 -148.81 75.82 80.29
C MET A 21 -148.23 75.97 78.88
N VAL A 22 -148.65 77.00 78.14
CA VAL A 22 -148.10 77.34 76.82
C VAL A 22 -146.63 77.74 76.93
N GLU A 23 -146.25 78.60 77.89
CA GLU A 23 -144.84 78.94 78.15
C GLU A 23 -143.98 77.71 78.49
N ARG A 24 -144.51 76.75 79.27
CA ARG A 24 -143.80 75.48 79.54
C ARG A 24 -143.64 74.61 78.30
N LEU A 25 -144.65 74.54 77.44
CA LEU A 25 -144.60 73.76 76.21
C LEU A 25 -143.62 74.38 75.20
N GLU A 26 -143.58 75.71 75.08
CA GLU A 26 -142.59 76.40 74.23
C GLU A 26 -141.16 76.19 74.72
N ASN A 27 -140.90 76.32 76.03
CA ASN A 27 -139.58 76.03 76.59
C ASN A 27 -139.15 74.56 76.39
N LYS A 28 -140.08 73.61 76.49
CA LYS A 28 -139.79 72.18 76.26
C LYS A 28 -139.54 71.90 74.77
N LYS A 29 -140.24 72.58 73.86
CA LYS A 29 -140.01 72.52 72.41
C LYS A 29 -138.63 73.06 72.03
N ILE A 30 -138.22 74.20 72.59
CA ILE A 30 -136.89 74.79 72.34
C ILE A 30 -135.79 73.83 72.82
N ASN A 31 -135.91 73.29 74.04
CA ASN A 31 -134.91 72.38 74.60
C ASN A 31 -134.79 71.05 73.79
N LEU A 32 -135.92 70.43 73.41
CA LEU A 32 -135.89 69.24 72.54
C LEU A 32 -135.30 69.56 71.16
N SER A 33 -135.59 70.74 70.61
CA SER A 33 -135.04 71.14 69.31
C SER A 33 -133.52 71.27 69.35
N VAL A 34 -132.95 71.81 70.44
CA VAL A 34 -131.50 71.93 70.65
C VAL A 34 -130.83 70.56 70.82
N GLN A 35 -131.46 69.65 71.57
CA GLN A 35 -130.94 68.28 71.74
C GLN A 35 -130.99 67.47 70.44
N CYS A 36 -132.05 67.62 69.63
CA CYS A 36 -132.13 67.00 68.30
C CYS A 36 -131.11 67.58 67.31
N THR A 37 -130.85 68.90 67.32
CA THR A 37 -129.81 69.47 66.45
C THR A 37 -128.40 69.07 66.90
N ALA A 38 -128.12 69.03 68.21
CA ALA A 38 -126.85 68.55 68.75
C ALA A 38 -126.60 67.07 68.41
N HIS A 39 -127.58 66.19 68.63
CA HIS A 39 -127.45 64.75 68.33
C HIS A 39 -127.35 64.49 66.80
N LYS A 40 -127.99 65.31 65.96
CA LYS A 40 -127.87 65.22 64.50
C LYS A 40 -126.49 65.68 64.04
N GLU A 41 -125.92 66.71 64.65
CA GLU A 41 -124.57 67.21 64.35
C GLU A 41 -123.48 66.24 64.83
N GLU A 42 -123.63 65.64 66.01
CA GLU A 42 -122.74 64.61 66.54
C GLU A 42 -122.74 63.35 65.67
N ASN A 43 -123.93 62.89 65.24
CA ASN A 43 -124.06 61.74 64.33
C ASN A 43 -123.51 62.07 62.92
N LEU A 44 -123.62 63.32 62.45
CA LEU A 44 -123.03 63.75 61.18
C LEU A 44 -121.49 63.78 61.26
N LYS A 45 -120.92 64.26 62.38
CA LYS A 45 -119.47 64.21 62.66
C LYS A 45 -118.96 62.77 62.75
N ALA A 46 -119.67 61.88 63.46
CA ALA A 46 -119.32 60.47 63.56
C ALA A 46 -119.33 59.76 62.19
N ASN A 47 -120.34 60.00 61.35
CA ASN A 47 -120.40 59.45 59.99
C ASN A 47 -119.30 60.02 59.06
N GLN A 48 -118.97 61.31 59.18
CA GLN A 48 -117.86 61.91 58.42
C GLN A 48 -116.51 61.30 58.80
N MET A 49 -116.24 61.08 60.09
CA MET A 49 -115.02 60.41 60.55
C MET A 49 -114.95 58.95 60.08
N TYR A 50 -116.07 58.22 60.15
CA TYR A 50 -116.16 56.83 59.67
C TYR A 50 -115.94 56.71 58.14
N SER A 51 -116.53 57.62 57.35
CA SER A 51 -116.30 57.67 55.89
C SER A 51 -114.85 57.96 55.58
N THR A 52 -114.26 58.98 56.24
CA THR A 52 -112.85 59.36 56.03
C THR A 52 -111.90 58.23 56.39
N PHE A 53 -112.17 57.48 57.45
CA PHE A 53 -111.41 56.28 57.81
C PHE A 53 -111.53 55.20 56.74
N THR A 54 -112.76 54.91 56.29
CA THR A 54 -113.04 53.85 55.32
C THR A 54 -112.40 54.14 53.97
N ASP A 55 -112.44 55.38 53.49
CA ASP A 55 -111.80 55.80 52.24
C ASP A 55 -110.28 55.63 52.30
N LYS A 56 -109.66 56.07 53.40
CA LYS A 56 -108.21 55.88 53.63
C LYS A 56 -107.83 54.41 53.77
N TYR A 57 -108.64 53.61 54.47
CA TYR A 57 -108.47 52.17 54.57
C TYR A 57 -108.49 51.49 53.20
N ASN A 58 -109.48 51.81 52.36
CA ASN A 58 -109.60 51.23 51.02
C ASN A 58 -108.41 51.60 50.12
N MET A 59 -107.92 52.84 50.18
CA MET A 59 -106.72 53.27 49.45
C MET A 59 -105.47 52.49 49.88
N LEU A 60 -105.23 52.39 51.19
CA LEU A 60 -104.06 51.66 51.72
C LEU A 60 -104.15 50.16 51.46
N ARG A 61 -105.36 49.58 51.57
CA ARG A 61 -105.60 48.17 51.24
C ARG A 61 -105.36 47.89 49.77
N ALA A 62 -105.81 48.76 48.85
CA ALA A 62 -105.56 48.60 47.43
C ALA A 62 -104.05 48.58 47.11
N TYR A 63 -103.25 49.43 47.77
CA TYR A 63 -101.80 49.43 47.65
C TYR A 63 -101.15 48.15 48.21
N ILE A 64 -101.57 47.71 49.41
CA ILE A 64 -101.07 46.45 49.99
C ILE A 64 -101.38 45.28 49.06
N THR A 65 -102.60 45.19 48.54
CA THR A 65 -103.00 44.12 47.61
C THR A 65 -102.16 44.16 46.32
N SER A 66 -101.87 45.33 45.75
CA SER A 66 -101.04 45.42 44.55
C SER A 66 -99.58 45.02 44.81
N MET A 67 -99.05 45.34 45.99
CA MET A 67 -97.72 44.90 46.43
C MET A 67 -97.69 43.38 46.69
N GLU A 68 -98.74 42.81 47.28
CA GLU A 68 -98.93 41.35 47.42
C GLU A 68 -98.96 40.64 46.06
N GLU A 69 -99.64 41.20 45.07
CA GLU A 69 -99.68 40.67 43.71
C GLU A 69 -98.31 40.75 43.04
N TYR A 70 -97.57 41.85 43.20
CA TYR A 70 -96.20 41.97 42.70
C TYR A 70 -95.28 40.93 43.34
N VAL A 71 -95.30 40.80 44.67
CA VAL A 71 -94.50 39.78 45.37
C VAL A 71 -94.92 38.37 44.93
N ARG A 72 -96.20 38.14 44.65
CA ARG A 72 -96.67 36.85 44.13
C ARG A 72 -96.19 36.56 42.71
N GLY A 73 -96.23 37.56 41.83
CA GLY A 73 -95.96 37.43 40.41
C GLY A 73 -94.47 37.48 40.04
N VAL A 74 -93.68 38.33 40.69
CA VAL A 74 -92.24 38.47 40.40
C VAL A 74 -91.44 37.59 41.33
N ARG A 75 -90.88 36.50 40.80
CA ARG A 75 -90.09 35.51 41.55
C ARG A 75 -88.60 35.52 41.17
N GLU A 76 -88.25 36.21 40.09
CA GLU A 76 -86.92 36.19 39.50
C GLU A 76 -85.88 36.92 40.35
N MET A 77 -84.65 36.42 40.36
CA MET A 77 -83.52 37.05 41.04
C MET A 77 -82.39 37.45 40.08
N GLY A 78 -82.62 37.35 38.77
CA GLY A 78 -81.64 37.61 37.72
C GLY A 78 -80.78 36.39 37.37
N GLU A 79 -80.46 36.26 36.09
CA GLU A 79 -79.63 35.17 35.55
C GLU A 79 -78.14 35.48 35.56
N ASN A 80 -77.77 36.75 35.77
CA ASN A 80 -76.39 37.24 35.77
C ASN A 80 -76.21 38.37 36.77
N LEU A 81 -74.95 38.78 37.02
CA LEU A 81 -74.64 39.80 38.02
C LEU A 81 -75.39 41.12 37.80
N SER A 82 -75.55 41.53 36.53
CA SER A 82 -76.23 42.79 36.19
C SER A 82 -77.72 42.73 36.52
N SER A 83 -78.42 41.72 36.00
CA SER A 83 -79.85 41.53 36.26
C SER A 83 -80.14 41.27 37.74
N ALA A 84 -79.26 40.54 38.44
CA ALA A 84 -79.42 40.28 39.86
C ALA A 84 -79.28 41.54 40.72
N LYS A 85 -78.37 42.45 40.36
CA LYS A 85 -78.24 43.77 41.01
C LYS A 85 -79.50 44.61 40.81
N GLU A 86 -80.08 44.58 39.61
CA GLU A 86 -81.30 45.32 39.26
C GLU A 86 -82.54 44.83 40.04
N TYR A 87 -82.74 43.52 40.13
CA TYR A 87 -83.80 42.93 40.95
C TYR A 87 -83.64 43.25 42.44
N LEU A 88 -82.42 43.14 42.98
CA LEU A 88 -82.13 43.51 44.36
C LEU A 88 -82.43 45.00 44.65
N GLN A 89 -82.07 45.89 43.73
CA GLN A 89 -82.36 47.31 43.86
C GLN A 89 -83.87 47.59 43.84
N THR A 90 -84.60 46.89 42.97
CA THR A 90 -86.07 46.98 42.87
C THR A 90 -86.73 46.51 44.17
N TYR A 91 -86.29 45.39 44.75
CA TYR A 91 -86.83 44.92 46.04
C TYR A 91 -86.53 45.89 47.19
N LYS A 92 -85.33 46.47 47.25
CA LYS A 92 -84.99 47.50 48.25
C LYS A 92 -85.87 48.74 48.11
N LYS A 93 -86.15 49.18 46.87
CA LYS A 93 -87.05 50.29 46.59
C LYS A 93 -88.47 49.96 47.09
N ASN A 94 -89.00 48.78 46.75
CA ASN A 94 -90.33 48.36 47.17
C ASN A 94 -90.46 48.26 48.71
N LEU A 95 -89.40 47.82 49.41
CA LEU A 95 -89.39 47.81 50.87
C LEU A 95 -89.48 49.24 51.44
N ASN A 96 -88.73 50.20 50.87
CA ASN A 96 -88.76 51.59 51.30
C ASN A 96 -90.14 52.24 51.06
N ASP A 97 -90.76 51.95 49.91
CA ASP A 97 -92.12 52.42 49.59
C ASP A 97 -93.15 51.81 50.56
N LEU A 98 -93.02 50.52 50.88
CA LEU A 98 -93.86 49.83 51.86
C LEU A 98 -93.66 50.35 53.30
N GLN A 99 -92.43 50.72 53.69
CA GLN A 99 -92.15 51.37 54.97
C GLN A 99 -92.83 52.74 55.06
N THR A 100 -92.75 53.53 53.98
CA THR A 100 -93.43 54.83 53.89
C THR A 100 -94.94 54.65 54.06
N LYS A 101 -95.53 53.67 53.38
CA LYS A 101 -96.96 53.33 53.55
C LYS A 101 -97.29 52.78 54.93
N GLY A 102 -96.35 52.12 55.61
CA GLY A 102 -96.46 51.73 57.01
C GLY A 102 -96.67 52.90 57.97
N THR A 103 -96.06 54.07 57.68
CA THR A 103 -96.28 55.28 58.48
C THR A 103 -97.71 55.80 58.32
N GLU A 104 -98.27 55.77 57.09
CA GLU A 104 -99.66 56.14 56.81
C GLU A 104 -100.65 55.16 57.49
N ILE A 105 -100.35 53.86 57.48
CA ILE A 105 -101.14 52.82 58.16
C ILE A 105 -101.12 53.05 59.68
N THR A 106 -99.94 53.32 60.25
CA THR A 106 -99.80 53.57 61.69
C THR A 106 -100.55 54.83 62.11
N ALA A 107 -100.51 55.89 61.30
CA ALA A 107 -101.28 57.11 61.51
C ALA A 107 -102.79 56.84 61.46
N LEU A 108 -103.26 56.04 60.49
CA LEU A 108 -104.67 55.64 60.38
C LEU A 108 -105.12 54.83 61.60
N VAL A 109 -104.35 53.82 62.02
CA VAL A 109 -104.64 52.98 63.20
C VAL A 109 -104.69 53.81 64.49
N SER A 110 -103.85 54.84 64.61
CA SER A 110 -103.84 55.73 65.79
C SER A 110 -105.11 56.58 65.93
N THR A 111 -105.89 56.76 64.84
CA THR A 111 -107.18 57.46 64.90
C THR A 111 -108.34 56.57 65.37
N ILE A 112 -108.16 55.24 65.40
CA ILE A 112 -109.21 54.28 65.73
C ILE A 112 -109.84 54.53 67.11
N PRO A 113 -109.09 54.74 68.21
CA PRO A 113 -109.69 54.95 69.55
C PRO A 113 -110.67 56.13 69.57
N ASN A 114 -110.26 57.28 69.01
CA ASN A 114 -111.08 58.49 68.95
C ASN A 114 -112.34 58.30 68.09
N ILE A 115 -112.25 57.52 67.01
CA ILE A 115 -113.37 57.24 66.13
C ILE A 115 -114.33 56.24 66.78
N SER A 116 -113.80 55.22 67.46
CA SER A 116 -114.57 54.17 68.14
C SER A 116 -115.46 54.73 69.27
N ASP A 117 -114.99 55.73 70.02
CA ASP A 117 -115.76 56.35 71.11
C ASP A 117 -117.03 57.09 70.62
N MET A 118 -117.07 57.49 69.35
CA MET A 118 -118.18 58.24 68.75
C MET A 118 -119.13 57.37 67.92
N LEU A 119 -118.85 56.07 67.80
CA LEU A 119 -119.60 55.14 66.95
C LEU A 119 -120.42 54.15 67.78
N ASP A 120 -121.41 53.52 67.14
CA ASP A 120 -122.08 52.36 67.74
C ASP A 120 -121.11 51.16 67.82
N PRO A 121 -121.35 50.22 68.75
CA PRO A 121 -120.45 49.09 69.00
C PRO A 121 -120.12 48.24 67.76
N THR A 122 -121.03 48.15 66.79
CA THR A 122 -120.84 47.32 65.59
C THR A 122 -119.83 47.97 64.66
N ARG A 123 -120.01 49.26 64.37
CA ARG A 123 -119.10 50.03 63.51
C ARG A 123 -117.74 50.25 64.17
N ALA A 124 -117.72 50.45 65.49
CA ALA A 124 -116.47 50.56 66.24
C ALA A 124 -115.61 49.29 66.13
N ASN A 125 -116.23 48.10 66.16
CA ASN A 125 -115.52 46.83 65.98
C ASN A 125 -115.03 46.64 64.52
N GLU A 126 -115.83 47.02 63.53
CA GLU A 126 -115.45 46.94 62.11
C GLU A 126 -114.21 47.81 61.78
N VAL A 127 -114.14 49.03 62.32
CA VAL A 127 -112.97 49.92 62.18
C VAL A 127 -111.71 49.30 62.78
N LYS A 128 -111.84 48.66 63.95
CA LYS A 128 -110.74 47.97 64.62
C LYS A 128 -110.24 46.76 63.83
N GLU A 129 -111.15 45.89 63.40
CA GLU A 129 -110.81 44.72 62.58
C GLU A 129 -110.12 45.11 61.27
N LYS A 130 -110.59 46.17 60.59
CA LYS A 130 -109.94 46.72 59.39
C LYS A 130 -108.53 47.25 59.68
N GLY A 131 -108.35 47.95 60.80
CA GLY A 131 -107.02 48.41 61.23
C GLY A 131 -106.05 47.26 61.49
N ASP A 132 -106.52 46.22 62.19
CA ASP A 132 -105.74 45.02 62.50
C ASP A 132 -105.41 44.21 61.23
N GLU A 133 -106.37 44.02 60.32
CA GLU A 133 -106.16 43.36 59.01
C GLU A 133 -105.04 44.06 58.21
N LEU A 134 -105.12 45.39 58.11
CA LEU A 134 -104.16 46.20 57.36
C LEU A 134 -102.75 46.08 57.94
N ARG A 135 -102.64 46.09 59.28
CA ARG A 135 -101.36 45.96 60.00
C ARG A 135 -100.75 44.57 59.85
N ILE A 136 -101.57 43.52 59.91
CA ILE A 136 -101.12 42.13 59.71
C ILE A 136 -100.61 41.93 58.29
N LYS A 137 -101.35 42.40 57.27
CA LYS A 137 -100.91 42.27 55.86
C LYS A 137 -99.64 43.07 55.57
N TRP A 138 -99.57 44.31 56.04
CA TRP A 138 -98.37 45.14 55.91
C TRP A 138 -97.13 44.50 56.56
N SER A 139 -97.24 44.06 57.81
CA SER A 139 -96.12 43.42 58.52
C SER A 139 -95.69 42.10 57.88
N THR A 140 -96.63 41.32 57.34
CA THR A 140 -96.34 40.09 56.60
C THR A 140 -95.55 40.39 55.31
N LEU A 141 -95.98 41.37 54.52
CA LEU A 141 -95.27 41.81 53.31
C LEU A 141 -93.87 42.36 53.61
N MET A 142 -93.73 43.15 54.68
CA MET A 142 -92.44 43.68 55.13
C MET A 142 -91.44 42.55 55.37
N VAL A 143 -91.83 41.55 56.16
CA VAL A 143 -91.00 40.37 56.44
C VAL A 143 -90.67 39.59 55.16
N GLN A 144 -91.64 39.44 54.24
CA GLN A 144 -91.40 38.77 52.95
C GLN A 144 -90.38 39.52 52.09
N LEU A 145 -90.50 40.85 51.93
CA LEU A 145 -89.55 41.66 51.16
C LEU A 145 -88.16 41.69 51.81
N GLU A 146 -88.06 41.77 53.13
CA GLU A 146 -86.79 41.70 53.86
C GLU A 146 -86.08 40.36 53.63
N LYS A 147 -86.83 39.24 53.67
CA LYS A 147 -86.31 37.91 53.34
C LYS A 147 -85.83 37.85 51.88
N ARG A 148 -86.58 38.41 50.93
CA ARG A 148 -86.16 38.50 49.52
C ARG A 148 -84.87 39.27 49.35
N ILE A 149 -84.77 40.45 49.94
CA ILE A 149 -83.58 41.31 49.86
C ILE A 149 -82.38 40.60 50.45
N ARG A 150 -82.51 39.97 51.62
CA ARG A 150 -81.42 39.20 52.25
C ARG A 150 -80.91 38.11 51.32
N TYR A 151 -81.83 37.34 50.73
CA TYR A 151 -81.50 36.21 49.87
C TYR A 151 -80.88 36.64 48.53
N CYS A 152 -81.46 37.63 47.85
CA CYS A 152 -80.89 38.24 46.65
C CYS A 152 -79.54 38.92 46.91
N THR A 153 -79.31 39.48 48.11
CA THR A 153 -78.00 40.08 48.47
C THR A 153 -76.91 39.03 48.51
N THR A 154 -77.16 37.86 49.11
CA THR A 154 -76.21 36.74 49.14
C THR A 154 -75.94 36.21 47.73
N TYR A 155 -76.99 36.08 46.90
CA TYR A 155 -76.85 35.68 45.49
C TYR A 155 -75.99 36.64 44.68
N VAL A 156 -76.29 37.94 44.73
CA VAL A 156 -75.51 38.99 44.05
C VAL A 156 -74.05 38.99 44.51
N LYS A 157 -73.80 38.78 45.80
CA LYS A 157 -72.44 38.69 46.34
C LYS A 157 -71.69 37.47 45.81
N ALA A 158 -72.34 36.31 45.69
CA ALA A 158 -71.75 35.14 45.05
C ALA A 158 -71.43 35.40 43.57
N LEU A 159 -72.36 35.99 42.82
CA LEU A 159 -72.14 36.36 41.41
C LEU A 159 -70.98 37.35 41.23
N ASP A 160 -70.84 38.34 42.13
CA ASP A 160 -69.76 39.33 42.09
C ASP A 160 -68.39 38.69 42.32
N LEU A 161 -68.29 37.80 43.31
CA LEU A 161 -67.08 37.02 43.59
C LEU A 161 -66.74 36.08 42.43
N GLY A 162 -67.74 35.41 41.84
CA GLY A 162 -67.54 34.52 40.71
C GLY A 162 -67.02 35.24 39.46
N SER A 163 -67.60 36.40 39.13
CA SER A 163 -67.13 37.23 38.01
C SER A 163 -65.70 37.73 38.21
N LYS A 164 -65.33 38.12 39.43
CA LYS A 164 -63.95 38.51 39.77
C LYS A 164 -62.99 37.34 39.65
N ALA A 165 -63.35 36.17 40.16
CA ALA A 165 -62.53 34.96 40.04
C ALA A 165 -62.26 34.59 38.58
N ILE A 166 -63.28 34.65 37.71
CA ILE A 166 -63.12 34.36 36.28
C ILE A 166 -62.17 35.37 35.61
N SER A 167 -62.34 36.66 35.87
CA SER A 167 -61.48 37.71 35.29
C SER A 167 -60.01 37.60 35.71
N GLU A 168 -59.76 37.26 36.98
CA GLU A 168 -58.39 37.06 37.48
C GLU A 168 -57.77 35.77 36.92
N LEU A 169 -58.56 34.71 36.73
CA LEU A 169 -58.10 33.49 36.06
C LEU A 169 -57.70 33.76 34.61
N ASP A 170 -58.46 34.57 33.86
CA ASP A 170 -58.08 35.02 32.50
C ASP A 170 -56.75 35.80 32.50
N ALA A 171 -56.51 36.64 33.51
CA ALA A 171 -55.25 37.38 33.64
C ALA A 171 -54.07 36.43 33.92
N VAL A 172 -54.24 35.47 34.84
CA VAL A 172 -53.23 34.46 35.17
C VAL A 172 -52.88 33.60 33.94
N GLU A 173 -53.87 33.14 33.17
CA GLU A 173 -53.63 32.36 31.94
C GLU A 173 -52.71 33.14 30.98
N LYS A 174 -52.94 34.45 30.81
CA LYS A 174 -52.13 35.32 29.94
C LYS A 174 -50.74 35.64 30.51
N ASP A 175 -50.63 35.77 31.83
CA ASP A 175 -49.35 36.04 32.49
C ASP A 175 -48.42 34.83 32.38
N ILE A 176 -48.94 33.60 32.42
CA ILE A 176 -48.15 32.36 32.21
C ILE A 176 -47.47 32.34 30.84
N GLU A 177 -48.17 32.77 29.79
CA GLU A 177 -47.60 32.81 28.43
C GLU A 177 -46.41 33.77 28.30
N LYS A 178 -46.34 34.80 29.16
CA LYS A 178 -45.34 35.87 29.11
C LYS A 178 -44.32 35.81 30.25
N ALA A 179 -44.50 34.89 31.18
CA ALA A 179 -43.66 34.80 32.37
C ALA A 179 -42.26 34.32 32.01
N ASP A 180 -41.25 35.08 32.42
CA ASP A 180 -39.87 34.62 32.51
C ASP A 180 -39.58 33.99 33.88
N GLU A 181 -40.24 34.49 34.94
CA GLU A 181 -40.06 34.03 36.32
C GLU A 181 -41.35 33.53 36.98
N PRO A 182 -41.26 32.51 37.86
CA PRO A 182 -42.44 31.96 38.54
C PRO A 182 -43.12 32.95 39.50
N SER A 183 -42.34 33.89 40.04
CA SER A 183 -42.79 34.90 41.02
C SER A 183 -43.88 35.81 40.48
N ALA A 184 -43.84 36.12 39.18
CA ALA A 184 -44.77 37.03 38.51
C ALA A 184 -46.21 36.51 38.45
N VAL A 185 -46.38 35.18 38.34
CA VAL A 185 -47.69 34.53 38.21
C VAL A 185 -48.22 34.09 39.58
N ASN A 186 -47.33 33.78 40.52
CA ASN A 186 -47.69 33.17 41.80
C ASN A 186 -48.60 34.06 42.66
N GLN A 187 -48.37 35.38 42.65
CA GLN A 187 -49.21 36.32 43.42
C GLN A 187 -50.65 36.37 42.91
N ASN A 188 -50.84 36.45 41.59
CA ASN A 188 -52.16 36.48 40.95
C ASN A 188 -52.88 35.13 41.12
N TRP A 189 -52.15 34.02 41.06
CA TRP A 189 -52.68 32.68 41.32
C TRP A 189 -53.23 32.51 42.75
N VAL A 190 -52.49 32.97 43.76
CA VAL A 190 -52.96 32.95 45.16
C VAL A 190 -54.22 33.79 45.34
N SER A 191 -54.31 34.94 44.67
CA SER A 191 -55.51 35.77 44.66
C SER A 191 -56.73 35.03 44.08
N CYS A 192 -56.57 34.34 42.94
CA CYS A 192 -57.62 33.51 42.34
C CYS A 192 -58.12 32.40 43.29
N GLN A 193 -57.20 31.71 43.97
CA GLN A 193 -57.55 30.67 44.93
C GLN A 193 -58.37 31.22 46.10
N GLN A 194 -58.01 32.41 46.61
CA GLN A 194 -58.76 33.07 47.67
C GLN A 194 -60.17 33.48 47.20
N LEU A 195 -60.29 34.06 46.01
CA LEU A 195 -61.59 34.42 45.43
C LEU A 195 -62.48 33.19 45.22
N LYS A 196 -61.92 32.06 44.79
CA LYS A 196 -62.65 30.79 44.71
C LYS A 196 -63.18 30.34 46.07
N VAL A 197 -62.35 30.34 47.11
CA VAL A 197 -62.78 29.94 48.46
C VAL A 197 -63.89 30.86 48.97
N GLN A 198 -63.77 32.16 48.73
CA GLN A 198 -64.81 33.13 49.08
C GLN A 198 -66.11 32.87 48.31
N PHE A 199 -66.03 32.61 47.01
CA PHE A 199 -67.17 32.25 46.17
C PHE A 199 -67.85 30.97 46.69
N ASP A 200 -67.09 29.89 46.87
CA ASP A 200 -67.62 28.59 47.31
C ASP A 200 -68.34 28.70 48.66
N ASN A 201 -67.77 29.48 49.61
CA ASN A 201 -68.38 29.73 50.90
C ASN A 201 -69.72 30.46 50.78
N ILE A 202 -69.76 31.56 50.02
CA ILE A 202 -70.99 32.36 49.85
C ILE A 202 -72.04 31.61 49.03
N ALA A 203 -71.63 30.90 47.98
CA ALA A 203 -72.50 30.08 47.14
C ALA A 203 -73.08 28.90 47.93
N SER A 204 -72.28 28.20 48.73
CA SER A 204 -72.76 27.10 49.59
C SER A 204 -73.73 27.59 50.66
N ASN A 205 -73.44 28.73 51.29
CA ASN A 205 -74.36 29.36 52.24
C ASN A 205 -75.70 29.71 51.58
N PHE A 206 -75.66 30.29 50.37
CA PHE A 206 -76.86 30.57 49.59
C PHE A 206 -77.65 29.29 49.27
N ILE A 207 -76.98 28.24 48.78
CA ILE A 207 -77.61 26.96 48.41
C ILE A 207 -78.26 26.28 49.64
N ASN A 208 -77.62 26.34 50.81
CA ASN A 208 -78.15 25.79 52.05
C ASN A 208 -79.39 26.58 52.50
N ASP A 209 -79.32 27.91 52.50
CA ASP A 209 -80.41 28.81 52.87
C ASP A 209 -81.61 28.71 51.89
N ALA A 210 -81.33 28.39 50.62
CA ALA A 210 -82.31 28.19 49.56
C ALA A 210 -83.41 27.21 49.94
N SER A 211 -83.02 26.12 50.60
CA SER A 211 -83.91 25.00 50.92
C SER A 211 -84.93 25.35 52.01
N LEU A 212 -84.60 26.30 52.89
CA LEU A 212 -85.41 26.70 54.05
C LEU A 212 -86.30 27.92 53.76
N ILE A 213 -85.84 28.87 52.94
CA ILE A 213 -86.44 30.21 52.83
C ILE A 213 -87.20 30.44 51.51
N ALA A 214 -86.96 29.62 50.48
CA ALA A 214 -87.57 29.81 49.15
C ALA A 214 -89.11 29.72 49.15
N GLY A 215 -89.69 28.86 50.00
CA GLY A 215 -91.14 28.73 50.14
C GLY A 215 -91.80 29.93 50.80
N GLU A 216 -91.12 30.58 51.75
CA GLU A 216 -91.65 31.72 52.51
C GLU A 216 -91.46 33.07 51.80
N ALA A 217 -90.41 33.20 50.97
CA ALA A 217 -90.10 34.42 50.21
C ALA A 217 -90.68 34.42 48.79
N ASN A 218 -91.26 33.30 48.31
CA ASN A 218 -91.79 33.14 46.95
C ASN A 218 -90.78 33.54 45.85
N LEU A 219 -89.51 33.16 45.98
CA LEU A 219 -88.47 33.43 44.97
C LEU A 219 -88.13 32.16 44.15
N ASP A 220 -87.55 32.34 42.97
CA ASP A 220 -86.98 31.26 42.16
C ASP A 220 -85.57 30.90 42.65
N ALA A 221 -85.52 30.20 43.78
CA ALA A 221 -84.25 29.74 44.34
C ALA A 221 -83.56 28.68 43.46
N GLU A 222 -84.31 27.93 42.65
CA GLU A 222 -83.75 26.86 41.81
C GLU A 222 -82.99 27.43 40.61
N GLY A 223 -83.55 28.42 39.91
CA GLY A 223 -82.83 29.12 38.84
C GLY A 223 -81.52 29.75 39.32
N ALA A 224 -81.53 30.37 40.51
CA ALA A 224 -80.32 30.93 41.11
C ALA A 224 -79.29 29.86 41.51
N ARG A 225 -79.72 28.71 42.06
CA ARG A 225 -78.83 27.57 42.35
C ARG A 225 -78.15 27.05 41.08
N GLN A 226 -78.90 26.89 40.00
CA GLN A 226 -78.36 26.44 38.73
C GLN A 226 -77.36 27.45 38.15
N CYS A 227 -77.62 28.75 38.28
CA CYS A 227 -76.67 29.79 37.87
C CYS A 227 -75.35 29.72 38.65
N LEU A 228 -75.40 29.63 39.98
CA LEU A 228 -74.18 29.49 40.80
C LEU A 228 -73.42 28.20 40.50
N ASN A 229 -74.11 27.08 40.25
CA ASN A 229 -73.46 25.83 39.86
C ASN A 229 -72.75 25.94 38.49
N LYS A 230 -73.32 26.65 37.52
CA LYS A 230 -72.66 26.93 36.24
C LYS A 230 -71.36 27.73 36.44
N ILE A 231 -71.41 28.80 37.24
CA ILE A 231 -70.23 29.61 37.56
C ILE A 231 -69.17 28.80 38.31
N SER A 232 -69.58 27.96 39.27
CA SER A 232 -68.68 27.07 39.99
C SER A 232 -67.94 26.11 39.04
N THR A 233 -68.68 25.50 38.10
CA THR A 233 -68.12 24.61 37.08
C THR A 233 -67.16 25.34 36.15
N GLU A 234 -67.50 26.57 35.75
CA GLU A 234 -66.63 27.41 34.92
C GLU A 234 -65.30 27.75 35.63
N ILE A 235 -65.36 28.18 36.89
CA ILE A 235 -64.17 28.45 37.71
C ILE A 235 -63.31 27.20 37.84
N GLN A 236 -63.91 26.03 38.10
CA GLN A 236 -63.17 24.76 38.20
C GLN A 236 -62.44 24.40 36.90
N ASN A 237 -63.11 24.52 35.75
CA ASN A 237 -62.51 24.24 34.46
C ASN A 237 -61.36 25.20 34.12
N ARG A 238 -61.49 26.48 34.45
CA ARG A 238 -60.44 27.50 34.28
C ARG A 238 -59.22 27.22 35.15
N ILE A 239 -59.41 26.89 36.43
CA ILE A 239 -58.33 26.51 37.34
C ILE A 239 -57.52 25.34 36.77
N LYS A 240 -58.20 24.30 36.28
CA LYS A 240 -57.53 23.16 35.65
C LYS A 240 -56.69 23.55 34.43
N ARG A 241 -57.21 24.45 33.57
CA ARG A 241 -56.45 24.97 32.42
C ARG A 241 -55.21 25.74 32.84
N VAL A 242 -55.30 26.58 33.87
CA VAL A 242 -54.15 27.31 34.42
C VAL A 242 -53.10 26.34 34.96
N GLU A 243 -53.51 25.31 35.70
CA GLU A 243 -52.60 24.27 36.21
C GLU A 243 -51.90 23.51 35.07
N GLU A 244 -52.62 23.12 34.02
CA GLU A 244 -52.05 22.46 32.83
C GLU A 244 -51.09 23.39 32.07
N ALA A 245 -51.45 24.67 31.90
CA ALA A 245 -50.61 25.67 31.25
C ALA A 245 -49.31 25.90 32.04
N TRP A 246 -49.40 25.97 33.36
CA TRP A 246 -48.25 26.10 34.25
C TRP A 246 -47.29 24.90 34.13
N GLN A 247 -47.81 23.68 34.15
CA GLN A 247 -46.99 22.47 34.00
C GLN A 247 -46.28 22.42 32.63
N ARG A 248 -46.97 22.82 31.56
CA ARG A 248 -46.37 22.91 30.22
C ARG A 248 -45.27 23.96 30.19
N TRP A 249 -45.54 25.17 30.69
CA TRP A 249 -44.54 26.24 30.76
C TRP A 249 -43.30 25.83 31.54
N GLU A 250 -43.46 25.18 32.69
CA GLU A 250 -42.34 24.71 33.52
C GLU A 250 -41.52 23.65 32.79
N SER A 251 -42.17 22.67 32.15
CA SER A 251 -41.51 21.64 31.33
C SER A 251 -40.75 22.25 30.14
N ASP A 252 -41.34 23.22 29.44
CA ASP A 252 -40.74 23.90 28.30
C ASP A 252 -39.56 24.77 28.73
N LYS A 253 -39.65 25.44 29.88
CA LYS A 253 -38.55 26.21 30.47
C LYS A 253 -37.38 25.31 30.86
N GLN A 254 -37.64 24.20 31.55
CA GLN A 254 -36.60 23.23 31.90
C GLN A 254 -35.93 22.61 30.68
N THR A 255 -36.70 22.34 29.62
CA THR A 255 -36.15 21.82 28.35
C THR A 255 -35.28 22.86 27.65
N ARG A 256 -35.72 24.12 27.57
CA ARG A 256 -34.93 25.23 27.02
C ARG A 256 -33.62 25.46 27.80
N GLU A 257 -33.66 25.39 29.13
CA GLU A 257 -32.44 25.54 29.95
C GLU A 257 -31.47 24.38 29.75
N ARG A 258 -31.95 23.14 29.70
CA ARG A 258 -31.13 21.96 29.37
C ARG A 258 -30.49 22.09 27.98
N ASP A 259 -31.26 22.47 26.96
CA ASP A 259 -30.75 22.64 25.60
C ASP A 259 -29.72 23.77 25.51
N ARG A 260 -29.91 24.87 26.27
CA ARG A 260 -28.95 25.97 26.38
C ARG A 260 -27.64 25.54 27.06
N GLN A 261 -27.73 24.73 28.12
CA GLN A 261 -26.55 24.20 28.79
C GLN A 261 -25.78 23.21 27.89
N LEU A 262 -26.49 22.31 27.20
CA LEU A 262 -25.91 21.41 26.21
C LEU A 262 -25.22 22.18 25.08
N TRP A 263 -25.85 23.25 24.58
CA TRP A 263 -25.25 24.13 23.57
C TRP A 263 -23.93 24.73 24.04
N THR A 264 -23.92 25.30 25.26
CA THR A 264 -22.73 25.93 25.85
C THR A 264 -21.59 24.93 26.00
N ASN A 265 -21.88 23.73 26.50
CA ASN A 265 -20.91 22.65 26.64
C ASN A 265 -20.38 22.18 25.27
N ASN A 266 -21.26 22.05 24.27
CA ASN A 266 -20.86 21.66 22.92
C ASN A 266 -19.94 22.70 22.28
N MET A 267 -20.19 24.00 22.47
CA MET A 267 -19.33 25.07 21.95
C MET A 267 -17.94 25.07 22.61
N ALA A 268 -17.87 24.87 23.93
CA ALA A 268 -16.60 24.75 24.64
C ALA A 268 -15.79 23.55 24.14
N ALA A 269 -16.43 22.39 23.98
CA ALA A 269 -15.79 21.20 23.43
C ALA A 269 -15.39 21.39 21.96
N THR A 270 -16.22 22.06 21.16
CA THR A 270 -15.91 22.40 19.76
C THR A 270 -14.60 23.17 19.64
N ASN A 271 -14.37 24.17 20.50
CA ASN A 271 -13.11 24.92 20.50
C ASN A 271 -11.90 24.03 20.80
N GLN A 272 -12.05 23.07 21.73
CA GLN A 272 -10.99 22.09 22.03
C GLN A 272 -10.73 21.15 20.84
N THR A 273 -11.79 20.68 20.17
CA THR A 273 -11.67 19.85 18.97
C THR A 273 -10.94 20.60 17.85
N VAL A 274 -11.27 21.86 17.62
CA VAL A 274 -10.61 22.70 16.59
C VAL A 274 -9.12 22.89 16.91
N ASP A 275 -8.76 23.17 18.17
CA ASP A 275 -7.36 23.30 18.59
C ASP A 275 -6.60 21.97 18.43
N TRP A 276 -7.21 20.86 18.82
CA TRP A 276 -6.63 19.53 18.64
C TRP A 276 -6.37 19.19 17.17
N VAL A 277 -7.35 19.42 16.29
CA VAL A 277 -7.22 19.20 14.84
C VAL A 277 -6.14 20.11 14.25
N SER A 278 -6.04 21.36 14.69
CA SER A 278 -5.01 22.29 14.23
C SER A 278 -3.61 21.84 14.63
N LYS A 279 -3.46 21.31 15.86
CA LYS A 279 -2.19 20.71 16.31
C LYS A 279 -1.84 19.45 15.54
N LEU A 280 -2.83 18.61 15.25
CA LEU A 280 -2.64 17.40 14.46
C LEU A 280 -2.15 17.74 13.05
N ASP A 281 -2.81 18.70 12.38
CA ASP A 281 -2.43 19.21 11.05
C ASP A 281 -0.98 19.73 11.04
N ALA A 282 -0.59 20.50 12.06
CA ALA A 282 0.77 21.04 12.19
C ALA A 282 1.86 19.98 12.43
N GLN A 283 1.50 18.76 12.84
CA GLN A 283 2.43 17.67 13.20
C GLN A 283 2.47 16.53 12.17
N LEU A 284 1.71 16.62 11.08
CA LEU A 284 1.69 15.57 10.05
C LEU A 284 3.04 15.45 9.31
N TYR A 285 3.72 16.58 9.13
CA TYR A 285 4.95 16.71 8.35
C TYR A 285 6.09 17.29 9.20
N PRO A 286 7.34 16.90 8.96
CA PRO A 286 7.80 15.88 8.00
C PRO A 286 7.35 14.46 8.38
N VAL A 287 7.09 13.62 7.38
CA VAL A 287 6.70 12.22 7.57
C VAL A 287 7.90 11.39 8.00
N LEU A 288 9.05 11.61 7.37
CA LEU A 288 10.24 10.77 7.51
C LEU A 288 11.17 11.28 8.62
N ASN A 289 11.78 10.33 9.32
CA ASN A 289 12.85 10.61 10.26
C ASN A 289 14.20 10.64 9.53
N ALA A 290 14.85 11.80 9.52
CA ALA A 290 16.13 12.02 8.85
C ALA A 290 17.31 11.26 9.50
N GLU A 291 17.17 10.74 10.72
CA GLU A 291 18.23 9.98 11.41
C GLU A 291 18.33 8.52 10.96
N LEU A 292 17.27 7.99 10.32
CA LEU A 292 17.23 6.61 9.85
C LEU A 292 18.08 6.44 8.59
N GLN A 293 18.84 5.34 8.51
CA GLN A 293 19.84 5.15 7.45
C GLN A 293 19.55 3.99 6.49
N SER A 294 18.79 2.97 6.91
CA SER A 294 18.43 1.84 6.04
C SER A 294 16.98 1.92 5.54
N ALA A 295 16.71 1.36 4.36
CA ALA A 295 15.35 1.30 3.83
C ALA A 295 14.42 0.52 4.77
N ARG A 296 14.92 -0.54 5.41
CA ARG A 296 14.14 -1.33 6.38
C ARG A 296 13.71 -0.52 7.62
N GLN A 297 14.58 0.36 8.13
CA GLN A 297 14.20 1.25 9.23
C GLN A 297 13.11 2.25 8.80
N LEU A 298 13.24 2.78 7.58
CA LEU A 298 12.25 3.71 7.01
C LEU A 298 10.89 3.02 6.76
N VAL A 299 10.88 1.76 6.32
CA VAL A 299 9.65 0.94 6.24
C VAL A 299 8.95 0.89 7.59
N ASN A 300 9.66 0.46 8.65
CA ASN A 300 9.07 0.32 9.98
C ASN A 300 8.51 1.66 10.50
N HIS A 301 9.22 2.77 10.26
CA HIS A 301 8.78 4.10 10.67
C HIS A 301 7.52 4.55 9.94
N VAL A 302 7.43 4.32 8.62
CA VAL A 302 6.23 4.63 7.84
C VAL A 302 5.05 3.75 8.28
N GLU A 303 5.27 2.46 8.56
CA GLU A 303 4.25 1.58 9.14
C GLU A 303 3.77 2.06 10.51
N GLU A 304 4.68 2.52 11.38
CA GLU A 304 4.32 3.11 12.66
C GLU A 304 3.42 4.35 12.47
N LYS A 305 3.76 5.24 11.53
CA LYS A 305 2.94 6.41 11.19
C LYS A 305 1.55 6.01 10.68
N ILE A 306 1.46 5.00 9.82
CA ILE A 306 0.17 4.44 9.36
C ILE A 306 -0.66 3.94 10.56
N ASN A 307 -0.04 3.23 11.50
CA ASN A 307 -0.73 2.60 12.63
C ASN A 307 -1.03 3.54 13.80
N THR A 308 -0.41 4.72 13.85
CA THR A 308 -0.59 5.68 14.95
C THR A 308 -1.33 6.94 14.51
N VAL A 309 -0.88 7.59 13.43
CA VAL A 309 -1.38 8.91 12.99
C VAL A 309 -2.70 8.79 12.22
N LEU A 310 -2.87 7.80 11.34
CA LEU A 310 -4.15 7.65 10.61
C LEU A 310 -5.34 7.35 11.55
N PRO A 311 -5.21 6.46 12.56
CA PRO A 311 -6.26 6.30 13.57
C PRO A 311 -6.55 7.57 14.38
N GLU A 312 -5.53 8.35 14.70
CA GLU A 312 -5.66 9.66 15.38
C GLU A 312 -6.51 10.63 14.55
N ILE A 313 -6.22 10.74 13.24
CA ILE A 313 -6.99 11.58 12.30
C ILE A 313 -8.45 11.09 12.20
N LYS A 314 -8.67 9.77 12.10
CA LYS A 314 -10.03 9.19 12.09
C LYS A 314 -10.80 9.51 13.36
N ARG A 315 -10.16 9.47 14.52
CA ARG A 315 -10.79 9.86 15.79
C ARG A 315 -11.17 11.34 15.78
N ALA A 316 -10.30 12.20 15.26
CA ALA A 316 -10.58 13.63 15.13
C ALA A 316 -11.78 13.88 14.20
N GLN A 317 -11.89 13.15 13.08
CA GLN A 317 -13.05 13.23 12.18
C GLN A 317 -14.35 12.80 12.88
N GLN A 318 -14.34 11.70 13.63
CA GLN A 318 -15.49 11.23 14.40
C GLN A 318 -15.93 12.25 15.47
N GLU A 319 -14.96 12.86 16.15
CA GLU A 319 -15.21 13.90 17.13
C GLU A 319 -15.83 15.15 16.49
N ILE A 320 -15.28 15.64 15.37
CA ILE A 320 -15.89 16.77 14.63
C ILE A 320 -17.32 16.43 14.19
N GLN A 321 -17.55 15.21 13.69
CA GLN A 321 -18.89 14.78 13.25
C GLN A 321 -19.89 14.79 14.43
N LEU A 322 -19.49 14.28 15.60
CA LEU A 322 -20.31 14.36 16.81
C LEU A 322 -20.66 15.82 17.17
N ARG A 323 -19.70 16.75 17.04
CA ARG A 323 -19.95 18.18 17.28
C ARG A 323 -20.91 18.79 16.27
N ILE A 324 -20.82 18.40 14.98
CA ILE A 324 -21.75 18.81 13.93
C ILE A 324 -23.16 18.31 14.27
N ASP A 325 -23.33 17.02 14.50
CA ASP A 325 -24.65 16.40 14.76
C ASP A 325 -25.32 17.03 15.99
N THR A 326 -24.54 17.24 17.06
CA THR A 326 -25.01 17.90 18.29
C THR A 326 -25.41 19.36 18.03
N ALA A 327 -24.61 20.10 17.25
CA ALA A 327 -24.92 21.48 16.92
C ALA A 327 -26.18 21.61 16.05
N GLU A 328 -26.34 20.76 15.02
CA GLU A 328 -27.52 20.75 14.15
C GLU A 328 -28.81 20.39 14.91
N ALA A 329 -28.75 19.42 15.82
CA ALA A 329 -29.88 19.02 16.64
C ALA A 329 -30.36 20.16 17.57
N LEU A 330 -29.43 20.99 18.05
CA LEU A 330 -29.72 22.08 18.99
C LEU A 330 -30.10 23.40 18.29
N ILE A 331 -29.62 23.65 17.07
CA ILE A 331 -29.86 24.92 16.34
C ILE A 331 -31.34 25.16 16.04
N THR A 332 -32.13 24.09 15.92
CA THR A 332 -33.58 24.16 15.69
C THR A 332 -34.38 24.35 16.99
N ARG A 333 -33.75 24.16 18.15
CA ARG A 333 -34.43 24.11 19.47
C ARG A 333 -34.10 25.30 20.36
N VAL A 334 -32.90 25.85 20.22
CA VAL A 334 -32.45 26.99 21.02
C VAL A 334 -32.60 28.27 20.20
N ASP A 335 -33.20 29.30 20.79
CA ASP A 335 -33.35 30.63 20.18
C ASP A 335 -32.01 31.40 20.19
N VAL A 336 -30.94 30.75 19.72
CA VAL A 336 -29.60 31.37 19.54
C VAL A 336 -29.55 32.03 18.16
N ARG A 337 -30.50 32.93 17.89
CA ARG A 337 -30.53 33.67 16.63
C ARG A 337 -29.54 34.83 16.71
N SER A 338 -28.34 34.64 16.15
CA SER A 338 -27.62 35.64 15.33
C SER A 338 -26.12 35.38 15.15
N SER A 339 -25.42 34.75 16.11
CA SER A 339 -23.94 34.60 16.04
C SER A 339 -23.44 33.16 15.79
N SER A 340 -24.28 32.15 15.95
CA SER A 340 -23.89 30.72 15.98
C SER A 340 -24.37 29.89 14.79
N GLU A 341 -25.18 30.47 13.90
CA GLU A 341 -25.83 29.73 12.80
C GLU A 341 -24.80 29.15 11.80
N GLY A 342 -23.63 29.79 11.69
CA GLY A 342 -22.52 29.32 10.84
C GLY A 342 -21.60 28.27 11.46
N VAL A 343 -21.76 27.90 12.73
CA VAL A 343 -20.85 26.95 13.40
C VAL A 343 -20.87 25.55 12.75
N PRO A 344 -22.03 24.92 12.50
CA PRO A 344 -22.07 23.63 11.81
C PRO A 344 -21.44 23.69 10.42
N VAL A 345 -21.62 24.80 9.69
CA VAL A 345 -21.03 25.00 8.36
C VAL A 345 -19.50 25.02 8.45
N ARG A 346 -18.93 25.80 9.37
CA ARG A 346 -17.47 25.85 9.59
C ARG A 346 -16.90 24.50 10.03
N LEU A 347 -17.64 23.74 10.86
CA LEU A 347 -17.23 22.40 11.27
C LEU A 347 -17.27 21.41 10.10
N LYS A 348 -18.28 21.50 9.22
CA LYS A 348 -18.31 20.71 7.97
C LYS A 348 -17.15 21.05 7.05
N GLU A 349 -16.84 22.33 6.88
CA GLU A 349 -15.67 22.78 6.12
C GLU A 349 -14.36 22.23 6.71
N LEU A 350 -14.20 22.30 8.03
CA LEU A 350 -13.05 21.72 8.73
C LEU A 350 -12.97 20.20 8.55
N ASN A 351 -14.10 19.50 8.69
CA ASN A 351 -14.15 18.05 8.52
C ASN A 351 -13.79 17.64 7.08
N ASN A 352 -14.29 18.37 6.08
CA ASN A 352 -13.98 18.14 4.67
C ASN A 352 -12.49 18.39 4.38
N LYS A 353 -11.92 19.48 4.93
CA LYS A 353 -10.49 19.77 4.82
C LYS A 353 -9.66 18.63 5.44
N LEU A 354 -10.01 18.19 6.65
CA LEU A 354 -9.34 17.09 7.33
C LEU A 354 -9.48 15.75 6.58
N HIS A 355 -10.62 15.50 5.94
CA HIS A 355 -10.80 14.33 5.05
C HIS A 355 -9.86 14.37 3.84
N SER A 356 -9.75 15.53 3.17
CA SER A 356 -8.82 15.69 2.03
C SER A 356 -7.37 15.45 2.46
N ILE A 357 -6.96 16.09 3.57
CA ILE A 357 -5.61 15.93 4.13
C ILE A 357 -5.36 14.48 4.52
N SER A 358 -6.31 13.82 5.19
CA SER A 358 -6.19 12.41 5.57
C SER A 358 -6.01 11.49 4.36
N ALA A 359 -6.78 11.72 3.29
CA ALA A 359 -6.70 10.90 2.08
C ALA A 359 -5.36 11.11 1.36
N GLU A 360 -4.91 12.35 1.22
CA GLU A 360 -3.60 12.67 0.63
C GLU A 360 -2.44 12.11 1.47
N TYR A 361 -2.53 12.23 2.79
CA TYR A 361 -1.54 11.70 3.74
C TYR A 361 -1.45 10.18 3.68
N GLN A 362 -2.59 9.49 3.65
CA GLN A 362 -2.64 8.04 3.50
C GLN A 362 -2.00 7.59 2.19
N VAL A 363 -2.34 8.22 1.07
CA VAL A 363 -1.74 7.89 -0.25
C VAL A 363 -0.23 8.11 -0.24
N LEU A 364 0.25 9.19 0.40
CA LEU A 364 1.68 9.44 0.53
C LEU A 364 2.36 8.35 1.35
N LEU A 365 1.81 7.97 2.51
CA LEU A 365 2.34 6.90 3.35
C LEU A 365 2.38 5.55 2.62
N GLU A 366 1.33 5.18 1.91
CA GLU A 366 1.27 3.92 1.13
C GLU A 366 2.32 3.90 0.02
N LYS A 367 2.52 5.02 -0.68
CA LYS A 367 3.56 5.16 -1.71
C LYS A 367 4.97 5.09 -1.11
N LEU A 368 5.22 5.78 0.00
CA LEU A 368 6.49 5.73 0.73
C LEU A 368 6.78 4.31 1.20
N LEU A 369 5.78 3.63 1.77
CA LEU A 369 5.91 2.26 2.24
C LEU A 369 6.30 1.32 1.09
N THR A 370 5.56 1.37 -0.01
CA THR A 370 5.81 0.54 -1.20
C THR A 370 7.23 0.78 -1.74
N PHE A 371 7.64 2.04 -1.83
CA PHE A 371 8.97 2.40 -2.31
C PHE A 371 10.10 1.93 -1.39
N PHE A 372 10.00 2.17 -0.08
CA PHE A 372 11.03 1.70 0.84
C PHE A 372 11.07 0.17 0.96
N GLN A 373 9.94 -0.51 0.76
CA GLN A 373 9.91 -1.97 0.63
C GLN A 373 10.67 -2.43 -0.63
N SER A 374 10.45 -1.79 -1.79
CA SER A 374 11.23 -2.07 -3.01
C SER A 374 12.71 -1.78 -2.81
N LEU A 375 13.05 -0.65 -2.18
CA LEU A 375 14.44 -0.28 -1.89
C LEU A 375 15.11 -1.29 -0.94
N SER A 376 14.38 -1.76 0.07
CA SER A 376 14.85 -2.81 0.98
C SER A 376 15.02 -4.16 0.30
N GLN A 377 14.20 -4.51 -0.70
CA GLN A 377 14.42 -5.71 -1.52
C GLN A 377 15.74 -5.63 -2.29
N VAL A 378 16.09 -4.46 -2.83
CA VAL A 378 17.38 -4.25 -3.49
C VAL A 378 18.53 -4.34 -2.50
N GLU A 379 18.43 -3.70 -1.32
CA GLU A 379 19.41 -3.84 -0.23
C GLU A 379 19.65 -5.33 0.12
N ASN A 380 18.57 -6.09 0.37
CA ASN A 380 18.65 -7.51 0.70
C ASN A 380 19.29 -8.34 -0.42
N ARG A 381 18.99 -8.02 -1.70
CA ARG A 381 19.61 -8.74 -2.83
C ARG A 381 21.12 -8.46 -2.91
N ILE A 382 21.52 -7.21 -2.69
CA ILE A 382 22.93 -6.82 -2.64
C ILE A 382 23.66 -7.56 -1.52
N GLU A 383 23.09 -7.59 -0.32
CA GLU A 383 23.65 -8.34 0.82
C GLU A 383 23.71 -9.86 0.55
N SER A 384 22.73 -10.42 -0.18
CA SER A 384 22.74 -11.82 -0.59
C SER A 384 23.90 -12.11 -1.54
N ILE A 385 24.08 -11.29 -2.57
CA ILE A 385 25.18 -11.43 -3.54
C ILE A 385 26.52 -11.33 -2.79
N GLN A 386 26.69 -10.34 -1.92
CA GLN A 386 27.92 -10.18 -1.15
C GLN A 386 28.22 -11.43 -0.30
N ARG A 387 27.20 -12.00 0.38
CA ARG A 387 27.34 -13.25 1.15
C ARG A 387 27.65 -14.46 0.27
N GLU A 388 26.96 -14.62 -0.86
CA GLU A 388 27.20 -15.69 -1.84
C GLU A 388 28.64 -15.65 -2.35
N TYR A 389 29.15 -14.48 -2.72
CA TYR A 389 30.50 -14.32 -3.26
C TYR A 389 31.60 -14.48 -2.21
N HIS A 390 31.39 -14.03 -0.97
CA HIS A 390 32.32 -14.29 0.13
C HIS A 390 32.38 -15.77 0.53
N ALA A 391 31.30 -16.53 0.37
CA ALA A 391 31.25 -17.94 0.74
C ALA A 391 31.80 -18.88 -0.36
N MET A 392 31.92 -18.42 -1.60
CA MET A 392 32.39 -19.26 -2.70
C MET A 392 33.91 -19.51 -2.63
N PRO A 393 34.38 -20.76 -2.77
CA PRO A 393 35.82 -21.09 -2.76
C PRO A 393 36.54 -20.47 -3.96
N THR A 394 37.85 -20.22 -3.94
CA THR A 394 38.59 -19.66 -5.08
C THR A 394 38.46 -20.55 -6.34
N PRO A 395 38.18 -19.98 -7.54
CA PRO A 395 38.06 -20.78 -8.77
C PRO A 395 39.40 -21.44 -9.11
N GLN A 396 39.34 -22.70 -9.56
CA GLN A 396 40.56 -23.50 -9.80
C GLN A 396 41.04 -23.44 -11.26
N ASN A 397 40.14 -23.18 -12.20
CA ASN A 397 40.43 -23.16 -13.63
C ASN A 397 39.77 -21.97 -14.34
N LEU A 398 40.21 -21.70 -15.57
CA LEU A 398 39.75 -20.56 -16.35
C LEU A 398 38.26 -20.62 -16.68
N SER A 399 37.70 -21.82 -16.85
CA SER A 399 36.27 -22.02 -17.14
C SER A 399 35.39 -21.60 -15.96
N GLU A 400 35.77 -22.00 -14.74
CA GLU A 400 35.10 -21.61 -13.50
C GLU A 400 35.20 -20.11 -13.24
N ALA A 401 36.38 -19.51 -13.41
CA ALA A 401 36.56 -18.07 -13.25
C ALA A 401 35.67 -17.28 -14.22
N LYS A 402 35.65 -17.65 -15.51
CA LYS A 402 34.77 -17.03 -16.52
C LYS A 402 33.29 -17.25 -16.25
N LYS A 403 32.90 -18.42 -15.72
CA LYS A 403 31.51 -18.66 -15.31
C LYS A 403 31.10 -17.69 -14.21
N ARG A 404 31.94 -17.50 -13.19
CA ARG A 404 31.66 -16.57 -12.10
C ARG A 404 31.56 -15.12 -12.56
N ILE A 405 32.41 -14.69 -13.50
CA ILE A 405 32.29 -13.37 -14.11
C ILE A 405 30.91 -13.20 -14.76
N ARG A 406 30.48 -14.16 -15.58
CA ARG A 406 29.15 -14.11 -16.22
C ARG A 406 28.00 -14.12 -15.22
N ASP A 407 28.09 -14.96 -14.18
CA ASP A 407 27.08 -15.05 -13.12
C ASP A 407 26.99 -13.71 -12.35
N PHE A 408 28.14 -13.07 -12.07
CA PHE A 408 28.20 -11.75 -11.44
C PHE A 408 27.64 -10.65 -12.33
N GLU A 409 28.00 -10.62 -13.61
CA GLU A 409 27.47 -9.66 -14.59
C GLU A 409 25.95 -9.77 -14.72
N THR A 410 25.42 -10.99 -14.72
CA THR A 410 23.97 -11.25 -14.75
C THR A 410 23.30 -10.72 -13.48
N ALA A 411 23.88 -11.01 -12.31
CA ALA A 411 23.38 -10.47 -11.03
C ALA A 411 23.46 -8.94 -10.98
N LYS A 412 24.54 -8.36 -11.53
CA LYS A 412 24.77 -6.92 -11.60
C LYS A 412 23.75 -6.23 -12.48
N HIS A 413 23.43 -6.81 -13.63
CA HIS A 413 22.37 -6.31 -14.50
C HIS A 413 21.01 -6.36 -13.79
N ALA A 414 20.67 -7.48 -13.15
CA ALA A 414 19.40 -7.62 -12.42
C ALA A 414 19.24 -6.60 -11.27
N VAL A 415 20.28 -6.39 -10.45
CA VAL A 415 20.27 -5.38 -9.38
C VAL A 415 20.16 -3.96 -9.94
N THR A 416 20.88 -3.67 -11.03
CA THR A 416 20.82 -2.36 -11.69
C THR A 416 19.41 -2.07 -12.20
N GLU A 417 18.73 -3.07 -12.76
CA GLU A 417 17.36 -2.91 -13.26
C GLU A 417 16.36 -2.65 -12.13
N MET A 418 16.46 -3.39 -11.01
CA MET A 418 15.64 -3.12 -9.83
C MET A 418 15.92 -1.73 -9.23
N PHE A 419 17.18 -1.31 -9.22
CA PHE A 419 17.57 0.03 -8.78
C PHE A 419 17.03 1.12 -9.70
N ASN A 420 17.04 0.92 -11.02
CA ASN A 420 16.46 1.85 -11.99
C ASN A 420 14.95 2.04 -11.77
N MET A 421 14.22 0.96 -11.44
CA MET A 421 12.80 1.07 -11.07
C MET A 421 12.63 1.89 -9.79
N CYS A 422 13.46 1.65 -8.77
CA CYS A 422 13.46 2.46 -7.54
C CYS A 422 13.78 3.93 -7.82
N LEU A 423 14.68 4.25 -8.78
CA LEU A 423 14.97 5.62 -9.17
C LEU A 423 13.75 6.32 -9.77
N ILE A 424 13.01 5.64 -10.66
CA ILE A 424 11.77 6.19 -11.24
C ILE A 424 10.74 6.45 -10.13
N ASP A 425 10.54 5.48 -9.25
CA ASP A 425 9.61 5.60 -8.12
C ASP A 425 10.01 6.72 -7.15
N SER A 426 11.31 6.89 -6.90
CA SER A 426 11.84 7.98 -6.06
C SER A 426 11.50 9.35 -6.65
N GLY A 427 11.58 9.51 -7.99
CA GLY A 427 11.20 10.75 -8.67
C GLY A 427 9.70 11.05 -8.51
N HIS A 428 8.84 10.03 -8.66
CA HIS A 428 7.40 10.18 -8.44
C HIS A 428 7.07 10.56 -6.98
N ILE A 429 7.75 9.94 -6.02
CA ILE A 429 7.57 10.20 -4.59
C ILE A 429 8.05 11.59 -4.20
N ILE A 430 9.24 11.99 -4.67
CA ILE A 430 9.77 13.34 -4.44
C ILE A 430 8.81 14.40 -4.97
N ASN A 431 8.24 14.20 -6.17
CA ASN A 431 7.24 15.12 -6.72
C ASN A 431 5.97 15.15 -5.86
N LYS A 432 5.51 14.00 -5.35
CA LYS A 432 4.35 13.92 -4.47
C LYS A 432 4.59 14.61 -3.12
N ILE A 433 5.75 14.41 -2.49
CA ILE A 433 6.17 15.09 -1.26
C ILE A 433 6.18 16.61 -1.48
N ARG A 434 6.83 17.09 -2.56
CA ARG A 434 6.91 18.53 -2.87
C ARG A 434 5.53 19.16 -3.09
N ALA A 435 4.62 18.44 -3.73
CA ALA A 435 3.26 18.92 -3.96
C ALA A 435 2.44 19.04 -2.66
N GLN A 436 2.71 18.17 -1.67
CA GLN A 436 1.88 18.01 -0.49
C GLN A 436 2.43 18.74 0.75
N GLU A 437 3.75 18.72 0.97
CA GLU A 437 4.36 19.18 2.24
C GLU A 437 4.89 20.61 2.21
N SER A 438 4.84 21.28 1.06
CA SER A 438 5.35 22.65 0.85
C SER A 438 6.75 22.88 1.45
N SER A 439 6.88 23.68 2.52
CA SER A 439 8.16 24.04 3.15
C SER A 439 8.83 22.90 3.94
N ASN A 440 8.04 21.97 4.51
CA ASN A 440 8.54 20.85 5.31
C ASN A 440 9.02 19.67 4.45
N GLY A 441 8.56 19.58 3.20
CA GLY A 441 8.90 18.49 2.27
C GLY A 441 10.38 18.37 1.93
N ASN A 442 11.17 19.43 2.12
CA ASN A 442 12.60 19.41 1.86
C ASN A 442 13.35 18.38 2.72
N GLN A 443 12.90 18.12 3.94
CA GLN A 443 13.51 17.12 4.82
C GLN A 443 13.26 15.70 4.29
N ASP A 444 12.02 15.41 3.92
CA ASP A 444 11.63 14.08 3.44
C ASP A 444 12.24 13.78 2.08
N VAL A 445 12.27 14.76 1.17
CA VAL A 445 12.98 14.66 -0.11
C VAL A 445 14.45 14.31 0.12
N ARG A 446 15.15 15.01 1.02
CA ARG A 446 16.56 14.71 1.35
C ARG A 446 16.74 13.32 1.95
N THR A 447 15.75 12.82 2.69
CA THR A 447 15.80 11.49 3.30
C THR A 447 15.64 10.41 2.24
N VAL A 448 14.71 10.59 1.29
CA VAL A 448 14.56 9.71 0.11
C VAL A 448 15.81 9.72 -0.75
N GLU A 449 16.31 10.89 -1.12
CA GLU A 449 17.53 11.04 -1.95
C GLU A 449 18.74 10.36 -1.30
N ARG A 450 18.90 10.54 0.02
CA ARG A 450 20.00 9.92 0.78
C ARG A 450 19.87 8.40 0.83
N ALA A 451 18.68 7.85 1.04
CA ALA A 451 18.47 6.40 1.06
C ALA A 451 18.85 5.77 -0.29
N VAL A 452 18.45 6.42 -1.39
CA VAL A 452 18.82 5.99 -2.76
C VAL A 452 20.33 6.10 -3.00
N GLU A 453 20.96 7.20 -2.61
CA GLU A 453 22.40 7.41 -2.82
C GLU A 453 23.26 6.48 -1.95
N ASN A 454 22.85 6.21 -0.71
CA ASN A 454 23.50 5.23 0.16
C ASN A 454 23.48 3.83 -0.49
N LEU A 455 22.33 3.43 -1.05
CA LEU A 455 22.22 2.16 -1.76
C LEU A 455 23.11 2.11 -2.99
N ARG A 456 23.11 3.19 -3.79
CA ARG A 456 23.94 3.32 -5.00
C ARG A 456 25.43 3.18 -4.68
N THR A 457 25.90 3.95 -3.70
CA THR A 457 27.32 3.97 -3.31
C THR A 457 27.75 2.61 -2.76
N ASN A 458 26.92 1.96 -1.94
CA ASN A 458 27.18 0.60 -1.46
C ASN A 458 27.25 -0.41 -2.62
N TRP A 459 26.30 -0.36 -3.55
CA TRP A 459 26.30 -1.25 -4.71
C TRP A 459 27.52 -1.04 -5.61
N GLN A 460 27.89 0.21 -5.87
CA GLN A 460 29.06 0.57 -6.66
C GLN A 460 30.36 0.08 -6.01
N LYS A 461 30.46 0.18 -4.68
CA LYS A 461 31.57 -0.37 -3.91
C LYS A 461 31.68 -1.89 -4.11
N ILE A 462 30.59 -2.63 -3.89
CA ILE A 462 30.54 -4.09 -4.06
C ILE A 462 30.87 -4.50 -5.49
N CYS A 463 30.38 -3.77 -6.50
CA CYS A 463 30.74 -4.00 -7.90
C CYS A 463 32.23 -3.85 -8.13
N THR A 464 32.82 -2.73 -7.67
CA THR A 464 34.24 -2.45 -7.87
C THR A 464 35.12 -3.50 -7.19
N GLU A 465 34.79 -3.87 -5.95
CA GLU A 465 35.52 -4.88 -5.19
C GLU A 465 35.46 -6.27 -5.86
N ASN A 466 34.27 -6.68 -6.34
CA ASN A 466 34.11 -7.95 -7.03
C ASN A 466 34.73 -7.94 -8.44
N ASP A 467 34.58 -6.87 -9.22
CA ASP A 467 35.17 -6.73 -10.56
C ASP A 467 36.71 -6.87 -10.49
N VAL A 468 37.35 -6.21 -9.51
CA VAL A 468 38.79 -6.35 -9.25
C VAL A 468 39.16 -7.77 -8.83
N THR A 469 38.39 -8.36 -7.90
CA THR A 469 38.66 -9.70 -7.38
C THR A 469 38.51 -10.79 -8.46
N LEU A 470 37.45 -10.72 -9.26
CA LEU A 470 37.18 -11.66 -10.34
C LEU A 470 38.18 -11.52 -11.49
N SER A 471 38.55 -10.29 -11.86
CA SER A 471 39.60 -10.05 -12.86
C SER A 471 40.95 -10.64 -12.43
N ARG A 472 41.26 -10.53 -11.13
CA ARG A 472 42.46 -11.15 -10.54
C ARG A 472 42.41 -12.67 -10.64
N TYR A 473 41.26 -13.30 -10.34
CA TYR A 473 41.10 -14.75 -10.49
C TYR A 473 41.19 -15.20 -11.95
N GLU A 474 40.60 -14.46 -12.89
CA GLU A 474 40.72 -14.78 -14.32
C GLU A 474 42.17 -14.72 -14.79
N ALA A 475 42.90 -13.66 -14.43
CA ALA A 475 44.32 -13.52 -14.78
C ALA A 475 45.17 -14.66 -14.23
N HIS A 476 44.94 -15.04 -12.96
CA HIS A 476 45.63 -16.15 -12.32
C HIS A 476 45.32 -17.49 -13.01
N CYS A 477 44.04 -17.82 -13.21
CA CYS A 477 43.66 -19.07 -13.88
C CYS A 477 44.16 -19.12 -15.34
N LYS A 478 44.16 -17.97 -16.05
CA LYS A 478 44.68 -17.87 -17.41
C LYS A 478 46.18 -18.13 -17.46
N PHE A 479 46.94 -17.60 -16.51
CA PHE A 479 48.38 -17.86 -16.40
C PHE A 479 48.68 -19.37 -16.33
N TYR A 480 48.00 -20.11 -15.45
CA TYR A 480 48.23 -21.54 -15.31
C TYR A 480 47.74 -22.36 -16.51
N ASP A 481 46.62 -21.98 -17.13
CA ASP A 481 46.14 -22.63 -18.37
C ASP A 481 47.14 -22.44 -19.53
N ASP A 482 47.63 -21.21 -19.73
CA ASP A 482 48.63 -20.90 -20.75
C ASP A 482 49.97 -21.59 -20.45
N LEU A 483 50.39 -21.64 -19.17
CA LEU A 483 51.60 -22.35 -18.72
C LEU A 483 51.51 -23.85 -18.99
N GLU A 484 50.37 -24.48 -18.72
CA GLU A 484 50.13 -25.91 -18.99
C GLU A 484 50.22 -26.19 -20.49
N GLN A 485 49.56 -25.38 -21.33
CA GLN A 485 49.61 -25.51 -22.78
C GLN A 485 51.03 -25.34 -23.35
N ILE A 486 51.79 -24.36 -22.84
CA ILE A 486 53.19 -24.14 -23.26
C ILE A 486 54.07 -25.31 -22.83
N ASN A 487 53.93 -25.78 -21.59
CA ASN A 487 54.69 -26.94 -21.10
C ASN A 487 54.41 -28.20 -21.94
N ALA A 488 53.14 -28.48 -22.25
CA ALA A 488 52.75 -29.59 -23.12
C ALA A 488 53.33 -29.44 -24.54
N SER A 489 53.34 -28.23 -25.09
CA SER A 489 53.97 -27.95 -26.39
C SER A 489 55.49 -28.21 -26.36
N ILE A 490 56.18 -27.81 -25.28
CA ILE A 490 57.61 -28.06 -25.10
C ILE A 490 57.89 -29.56 -24.98
N ASP A 491 57.08 -30.29 -24.20
CA ASP A 491 57.21 -31.74 -24.05
C ASP A 491 56.99 -32.47 -25.38
N GLN A 492 56.01 -32.03 -26.16
CA GLN A 492 55.78 -32.57 -27.50
C GLN A 492 56.98 -32.34 -28.42
N LEU A 493 57.55 -31.13 -28.43
CA LEU A 493 58.73 -30.81 -29.25
C LEU A 493 59.98 -31.59 -28.80
N SER A 494 60.20 -31.73 -27.50
CA SER A 494 61.28 -32.56 -26.94
C SER A 494 61.10 -34.04 -27.29
N GLY A 495 59.87 -34.55 -27.25
CA GLY A 495 59.52 -35.90 -27.69
C GLY A 495 59.82 -36.12 -29.17
N GLN A 496 59.45 -35.17 -30.04
CA GLN A 496 59.76 -35.21 -31.47
C GLN A 496 61.28 -35.19 -31.75
N LEU A 497 62.05 -34.39 -31.02
CA LEU A 497 63.52 -34.39 -31.10
C LEU A 497 64.12 -35.73 -30.71
N SER A 498 63.66 -36.28 -29.59
CA SER A 498 64.14 -37.56 -29.06
C SER A 498 63.88 -38.70 -30.05
N GLN A 499 62.73 -38.70 -30.73
CA GLN A 499 62.40 -39.69 -31.77
C GLN A 499 63.28 -39.59 -33.02
N ARG A 500 63.77 -38.39 -33.35
CA ARG A 500 64.66 -38.17 -34.51
C ARG A 500 66.11 -38.52 -34.23
N LYS A 501 66.50 -38.63 -32.96
CA LYS A 501 67.86 -39.00 -32.56
C LYS A 501 68.20 -40.41 -33.06
N GLY A 502 69.38 -40.56 -33.66
CA GLY A 502 69.86 -41.80 -34.28
C GLY A 502 69.37 -42.04 -35.71
N ARG A 503 68.45 -41.21 -36.23
CA ARG A 503 67.89 -41.34 -37.59
C ARG A 503 68.41 -40.21 -38.49
N TYR A 504 69.70 -40.23 -38.81
CA TYR A 504 70.37 -39.14 -39.52
C TYR A 504 70.51 -39.35 -41.03
N GLY A 505 69.93 -40.41 -41.57
CA GLY A 505 70.16 -40.87 -42.95
C GLY A 505 71.15 -42.04 -43.02
N ASP A 506 71.10 -42.78 -44.12
CA ASP A 506 71.92 -43.96 -44.43
C ASP A 506 72.89 -43.72 -45.62
N SER A 507 72.89 -42.50 -46.16
CA SER A 507 73.74 -42.06 -47.27
C SER A 507 74.00 -40.56 -47.18
N LEU A 508 74.94 -40.03 -47.98
CA LEU A 508 75.21 -38.59 -48.02
C LEU A 508 73.98 -37.80 -48.48
N ALA A 509 73.27 -38.30 -49.48
CA ALA A 509 72.03 -37.71 -49.97
C ALA A 509 70.95 -37.69 -48.87
N ALA A 510 70.69 -38.83 -48.22
CA ALA A 510 69.70 -38.92 -47.15
C ALA A 510 70.05 -38.05 -45.92
N SER A 511 71.34 -37.89 -45.60
CA SER A 511 71.80 -37.02 -44.51
C SER A 511 71.63 -35.54 -44.82
N LYS A 512 71.91 -35.14 -46.08
CA LYS A 512 71.63 -33.77 -46.56
C LYS A 512 70.14 -33.46 -46.57
N ASP A 513 69.31 -34.40 -47.03
CA ASP A 513 67.84 -34.28 -47.01
C ASP A 513 67.32 -34.17 -45.57
N THR A 514 67.85 -34.98 -44.65
CA THR A 514 67.50 -34.93 -43.22
C THR A 514 67.88 -33.58 -42.61
N SER A 515 69.05 -33.04 -42.94
CA SER A 515 69.48 -31.70 -42.51
C SER A 515 68.59 -30.59 -43.04
N GLN A 516 68.17 -30.67 -44.31
CA GLN A 516 67.24 -29.74 -44.90
C GLN A 516 65.85 -29.83 -44.26
N ALA A 517 65.34 -31.05 -44.02
CA ALA A 517 64.07 -31.27 -43.32
C ALA A 517 64.13 -30.79 -41.86
N PHE A 518 65.31 -30.85 -41.22
CA PHE A 518 65.49 -30.34 -39.86
C PHE A 518 65.41 -28.80 -39.79
N ASN A 519 65.72 -28.06 -40.87
CA ASN A 519 65.49 -26.60 -40.92
C ASN A 519 64.02 -26.23 -40.67
N ALA A 520 63.07 -27.03 -41.18
CA ALA A 520 61.65 -26.81 -40.94
C ALA A 520 61.29 -26.97 -39.45
N PHE A 521 61.92 -27.91 -38.76
CA PHE A 521 61.77 -28.09 -37.32
C PHE A 521 62.36 -26.92 -36.52
N GLU A 522 63.54 -26.42 -36.90
CA GLU A 522 64.11 -25.22 -36.29
C GLU A 522 63.24 -23.98 -36.46
N ASN A 523 62.54 -23.84 -37.60
CA ASN A 523 61.56 -22.78 -37.76
C ASN A 523 60.36 -22.94 -36.81
N THR A 524 59.91 -24.18 -36.54
CA THR A 524 58.91 -24.45 -35.51
C THR A 524 59.41 -24.09 -34.11
N ILE A 525 60.69 -24.36 -33.80
CA ILE A 525 61.32 -23.96 -32.54
C ILE A 525 61.35 -22.44 -32.39
N LYS A 526 61.66 -21.67 -33.45
CA LYS A 526 61.62 -20.20 -33.42
C LYS A 526 60.23 -19.66 -33.12
N LEU A 527 59.19 -20.20 -33.74
CA LEU A 527 57.80 -19.79 -33.44
C LEU A 527 57.42 -20.12 -31.99
N ALA A 528 57.87 -21.27 -31.47
CA ALA A 528 57.68 -21.63 -30.07
C ALA A 528 58.48 -20.71 -29.13
N GLU A 529 59.67 -20.27 -29.52
CA GLU A 529 60.49 -19.29 -28.78
C GLU A 529 59.74 -17.97 -28.61
N ASP A 530 59.20 -17.43 -29.70
CA ASP A 530 58.41 -16.20 -29.67
C ASP A 530 57.22 -16.35 -28.73
N ARG A 531 56.52 -17.50 -28.75
CA ARG A 531 55.40 -17.78 -27.86
C ARG A 531 55.83 -17.84 -26.39
N VAL A 532 56.93 -18.53 -26.07
CA VAL A 532 57.46 -18.64 -24.69
C VAL A 532 57.91 -17.29 -24.18
N MET A 533 58.65 -16.52 -24.97
CA MET A 533 59.15 -15.21 -24.56
C MET A 533 58.02 -14.20 -24.37
N ASN A 534 57.03 -14.20 -25.26
CA ASN A 534 55.84 -13.35 -25.12
C ASN A 534 55.05 -13.71 -23.86
N PHE A 535 54.86 -15.00 -23.59
CA PHE A 535 54.17 -15.46 -22.37
C PHE A 535 54.92 -15.06 -21.10
N ILE A 536 56.25 -15.24 -21.06
CA ILE A 536 57.08 -14.82 -19.94
C ILE A 536 56.93 -13.32 -19.70
N LYS A 537 57.07 -12.50 -20.76
CA LYS A 537 56.97 -11.05 -20.68
C LYS A 537 55.59 -10.60 -20.19
N SER A 538 54.50 -11.18 -20.70
CA SER A 538 53.15 -10.84 -20.24
C SER A 538 52.88 -11.31 -18.80
N SER A 539 53.56 -12.35 -18.35
CA SER A 539 53.40 -12.91 -17.00
C SER A 539 54.21 -12.16 -15.93
N GLU A 540 55.25 -11.43 -16.32
CA GLU A 540 56.03 -10.59 -15.41
C GLU A 540 55.18 -9.48 -14.76
N GLU A 541 54.13 -9.01 -15.44
CA GLU A 541 53.15 -8.06 -14.91
C GLU A 541 52.36 -8.63 -13.71
N LEU A 542 52.26 -9.96 -13.60
CA LEU A 542 51.54 -10.66 -12.53
C LEU A 542 52.40 -10.90 -11.27
N LEU A 543 53.70 -10.58 -11.31
CA LEU A 543 54.62 -10.80 -10.19
C LEU A 543 54.33 -9.89 -8.99
N GLY A 544 53.63 -8.77 -9.18
CA GLY A 544 53.17 -7.91 -8.09
C GLY A 544 51.93 -8.42 -7.34
N SER A 545 51.38 -9.59 -7.73
CA SER A 545 50.19 -10.16 -7.11
C SER A 545 50.52 -11.04 -5.88
N GLU A 546 49.49 -11.42 -5.12
CA GLU A 546 49.58 -12.30 -3.94
C GLU A 546 50.27 -13.65 -4.24
N HIS A 547 50.18 -14.13 -5.49
CA HIS A 547 50.81 -15.38 -5.95
C HIS A 547 52.12 -15.15 -6.73
N GLY A 548 52.67 -13.95 -6.69
CA GLY A 548 53.84 -13.54 -7.48
C GLY A 548 55.07 -14.41 -7.28
N GLU A 549 55.34 -14.88 -6.05
CA GLU A 549 56.47 -15.76 -5.76
C GLU A 549 56.34 -17.12 -6.46
N GLN A 550 55.13 -17.71 -6.44
CA GLN A 550 54.87 -18.99 -7.09
C GLN A 550 54.95 -18.85 -8.61
N ILE A 551 54.32 -17.80 -9.16
CA ILE A 551 54.42 -17.45 -10.58
C ILE A 551 55.89 -17.27 -11.00
N GLY A 552 56.69 -16.59 -10.18
CA GLY A 552 58.12 -16.41 -10.42
C GLY A 552 58.89 -17.74 -10.47
N ARG A 553 58.60 -18.67 -9.54
CA ARG A 553 59.20 -20.03 -9.56
C ARG A 553 58.81 -20.80 -10.82
N ASP A 554 57.54 -20.76 -11.22
CA ASP A 554 57.04 -21.50 -12.37
C ASP A 554 57.58 -20.93 -13.70
N LEU A 555 57.72 -19.61 -13.81
CA LEU A 555 58.40 -18.97 -14.92
C LEU A 555 59.88 -19.36 -15.00
N GLN A 556 60.58 -19.44 -13.87
CA GLN A 556 61.97 -19.89 -13.84
C GLN A 556 62.09 -21.36 -14.28
N HIS A 557 61.18 -22.23 -13.84
CA HIS A 557 61.14 -23.62 -14.28
C HIS A 557 60.89 -23.71 -15.79
N LEU A 558 59.96 -22.92 -16.34
CA LEU A 558 59.71 -22.83 -17.78
C LEU A 558 60.97 -22.39 -18.55
N ARG A 559 61.70 -21.36 -18.05
CA ARG A 559 62.96 -20.91 -18.66
C ARG A 559 64.00 -22.03 -18.71
N LEU A 560 64.19 -22.76 -17.61
CA LEU A 560 65.14 -23.88 -17.54
C LEU A 560 64.75 -24.99 -18.52
N LYS A 561 63.46 -25.35 -18.57
CA LYS A 561 62.93 -26.36 -19.48
C LYS A 561 63.13 -25.96 -20.95
N TRP A 562 62.93 -24.68 -21.27
CA TRP A 562 63.15 -24.13 -22.60
C TRP A 562 64.63 -24.17 -23.02
N ILE A 563 65.54 -23.78 -22.12
CA ILE A 563 67.00 -23.86 -22.37
C ILE A 563 67.41 -25.31 -22.65
N ALA A 564 66.93 -26.27 -21.86
CA ALA A 564 67.22 -27.68 -22.08
C ALA A 564 66.73 -28.18 -23.45
N LEU A 565 65.54 -27.74 -23.92
CA LEU A 565 65.07 -28.05 -25.27
C LEU A 565 66.00 -27.45 -26.34
N LEU A 566 66.39 -26.18 -26.22
CA LEU A 566 67.29 -25.53 -27.17
C LEU A 566 68.64 -26.24 -27.27
N ASP A 567 69.18 -26.73 -26.14
CA ASP A 567 70.42 -27.49 -26.13
C ASP A 567 70.24 -28.87 -26.80
N GLN A 568 69.09 -29.54 -26.62
CA GLN A 568 68.75 -30.75 -27.38
C GLN A 568 68.68 -30.48 -28.90
N VAL A 569 68.10 -29.35 -29.33
CA VAL A 569 68.04 -28.95 -30.74
C VAL A 569 69.44 -28.75 -31.31
N LYS A 570 70.29 -27.99 -30.60
CA LYS A 570 71.69 -27.74 -31.01
C LYS A 570 72.48 -29.03 -31.12
N GLU A 571 72.32 -29.92 -30.15
CA GLU A 571 73.01 -31.22 -30.15
C GLU A 571 72.54 -32.09 -31.32
N LEU A 572 71.23 -32.14 -31.60
CA LEU A 572 70.72 -32.90 -32.74
C LEU A 572 71.20 -32.30 -34.09
N ARG A 573 71.24 -30.97 -34.23
CA ARG A 573 71.83 -30.30 -35.40
C ARG A 573 73.30 -30.69 -35.57
N ARG A 574 74.07 -30.70 -34.49
CA ARG A 574 75.48 -31.12 -34.50
C ARG A 574 75.62 -32.56 -34.97
N LEU A 575 74.78 -33.48 -34.46
CA LEU A 575 74.78 -34.89 -34.86
C LEU A 575 74.39 -35.06 -36.34
N ILE A 576 73.38 -34.33 -36.85
CA ILE A 576 73.03 -34.35 -38.27
C ILE A 576 74.17 -33.82 -39.15
N ASN A 577 74.87 -32.77 -38.72
CA ASN A 577 76.01 -32.26 -39.48
C ASN A 577 77.20 -33.24 -39.47
N LEU A 578 77.44 -33.91 -38.34
CA LEU A 578 78.43 -34.98 -38.25
C LEU A 578 78.06 -36.18 -39.12
N SER A 579 76.76 -36.50 -39.32
CA SER A 579 76.37 -37.58 -40.22
C SER A 579 76.69 -37.23 -41.68
N ILE A 580 76.53 -35.97 -42.09
CA ILE A 580 76.96 -35.49 -43.41
C ILE A 580 78.49 -35.65 -43.56
N GLU A 581 79.28 -35.27 -42.57
CA GLU A 581 80.74 -35.45 -42.59
C GLU A 581 81.11 -36.94 -42.66
N PHE A 582 80.47 -37.78 -41.84
CA PHE A 582 80.65 -39.23 -41.83
C PHE A 582 80.39 -39.84 -43.22
N PHE A 583 79.24 -39.56 -43.82
CA PHE A 583 78.90 -40.12 -45.14
C PHE A 583 79.70 -39.50 -46.28
N THR A 584 80.24 -38.27 -46.13
CA THR A 584 81.19 -37.69 -47.09
C THR A 584 82.48 -38.50 -47.09
N LEU A 585 83.03 -38.81 -45.90
CA LEU A 585 84.22 -39.64 -45.79
C LEU A 585 83.97 -41.08 -46.27
N VAL A 586 82.80 -41.65 -45.99
CA VAL A 586 82.41 -42.97 -46.53
C VAL A 586 82.38 -42.95 -48.06
N GLU A 587 81.74 -41.97 -48.70
CA GLU A 587 81.73 -41.85 -50.17
C GLU A 587 83.13 -41.59 -50.75
N GLU A 588 83.97 -40.79 -50.10
CA GLU A 588 85.36 -40.58 -50.51
C GLU A 588 86.19 -41.87 -50.42
N ALA A 589 85.97 -42.67 -49.37
CA ALA A 589 86.61 -43.97 -49.20
C ALA A 589 86.16 -44.93 -50.30
N GLU A 590 84.86 -44.98 -50.61
CA GLU A 590 84.31 -45.76 -51.73
C GLU A 590 84.83 -45.29 -53.09
N ASN A 591 85.00 -43.98 -53.29
CA ASN A 591 85.57 -43.42 -54.51
C ASN A 591 87.05 -43.81 -54.65
N TRP A 592 87.81 -43.83 -53.56
CA TRP A 592 89.17 -44.36 -53.57
C TRP A 592 89.18 -45.86 -53.93
N PHE A 593 88.23 -46.67 -53.45
CA PHE A 593 88.09 -48.06 -53.90
C PHE A 593 87.83 -48.15 -55.40
N ARG A 594 86.92 -47.33 -55.93
CA ARG A 594 86.62 -47.30 -57.38
C ARG A 594 87.85 -46.92 -58.20
N GLU A 595 88.59 -45.91 -57.77
CA GLU A 595 89.80 -45.46 -58.45
C GLU A 595 90.94 -46.49 -58.35
N GLY A 596 91.11 -47.12 -57.18
CA GLY A 596 92.04 -48.22 -56.97
C GLY A 596 91.73 -49.42 -57.86
N ASN A 597 90.47 -49.83 -57.94
CA ASN A 597 90.03 -50.91 -58.82
C ASN A 597 90.22 -50.56 -60.31
N ARG A 598 89.96 -49.30 -60.71
CA ARG A 598 90.23 -48.82 -62.08
C ARG A 598 91.72 -48.86 -62.41
N MET A 599 92.56 -48.49 -61.46
CA MET A 599 94.01 -48.55 -61.61
C MET A 599 94.52 -49.99 -61.69
N LEU A 600 94.03 -50.89 -60.83
CA LEU A 600 94.32 -52.33 -60.90
C LEU A 600 93.94 -52.90 -62.28
N LEU A 601 92.81 -52.49 -62.85
CA LEU A 601 92.41 -52.90 -64.20
C LEU A 601 93.34 -52.34 -65.28
N THR A 602 93.77 -51.08 -65.14
CA THR A 602 94.72 -50.45 -66.07
C THR A 602 96.09 -51.13 -66.02
N ILE A 603 96.54 -51.50 -64.81
CA ILE A 603 97.75 -52.29 -64.61
C ILE A 603 97.56 -53.67 -65.21
N ALA A 604 96.41 -54.32 -65.00
CA ALA A 604 96.06 -55.59 -65.62
C ALA A 604 96.26 -55.58 -67.13
N GLN A 605 95.71 -54.58 -67.81
CA GLN A 605 95.83 -54.45 -69.26
C GLN A 605 97.26 -54.12 -69.72
N ARG A 606 98.00 -53.33 -68.96
CA ARG A 606 99.36 -52.91 -69.33
C ARG A 606 100.42 -53.98 -69.07
N THR A 607 100.29 -54.74 -68.00
CA THR A 607 101.21 -55.83 -67.65
C THR A 607 101.28 -56.89 -68.75
N ALA A 608 100.18 -57.12 -69.48
CA ALA A 608 100.16 -58.02 -70.65
C ALA A 608 100.96 -57.49 -71.86
N GLN A 609 101.26 -56.19 -71.89
CA GLN A 609 101.99 -55.52 -72.97
C GLN A 609 103.46 -55.24 -72.63
N VAL A 610 103.89 -55.55 -71.40
CA VAL A 610 105.25 -55.33 -70.91
C VAL A 610 106.23 -56.28 -71.60
N LYS A 611 107.23 -55.72 -72.28
CA LYS A 611 108.28 -56.49 -72.97
C LYS A 611 109.68 -56.23 -72.41
N THR A 612 109.82 -55.23 -71.54
CA THR A 612 111.10 -54.87 -70.92
C THR A 612 110.99 -54.82 -69.39
N PRO A 613 112.08 -55.13 -68.66
CA PRO A 613 112.08 -55.04 -67.20
C PRO A 613 111.90 -53.59 -66.72
N GLU A 614 112.23 -52.59 -67.52
CA GLU A 614 112.01 -51.17 -67.25
C GLU A 614 110.51 -50.82 -67.26
N GLU A 615 109.74 -51.33 -68.21
CA GLU A 615 108.27 -51.16 -68.27
C GLU A 615 107.56 -51.83 -67.08
N ALA A 616 108.01 -53.02 -66.66
CA ALA A 616 107.52 -53.69 -65.45
C ALA A 616 107.81 -52.88 -64.18
N ASN A 617 109.02 -52.30 -64.08
CA ASN A 617 109.40 -51.44 -62.97
C ASN A 617 108.67 -50.09 -63.01
N SER A 618 108.30 -49.59 -64.18
CA SER A 618 107.44 -48.40 -64.34
C SER A 618 106.04 -48.65 -63.81
N LEU A 619 105.42 -49.80 -64.12
CA LEU A 619 104.10 -50.16 -63.56
C LEU A 619 104.15 -50.41 -62.05
N LEU A 620 105.25 -51.01 -61.54
CA LEU A 620 105.47 -51.11 -60.10
C LEU A 620 105.63 -49.74 -59.44
N HIS A 621 106.29 -48.80 -60.11
CA HIS A 621 106.41 -47.43 -59.64
C HIS A 621 105.05 -46.74 -59.62
N ASP A 622 104.23 -46.89 -60.66
CA ASP A 622 102.86 -46.36 -60.72
C ASP A 622 102.02 -46.90 -59.55
N ILE A 623 102.05 -48.21 -59.28
CA ILE A 623 101.38 -48.79 -58.10
C ILE A 623 101.91 -48.17 -56.82
N GLN A 624 103.21 -48.05 -56.65
CA GLN A 624 103.78 -47.52 -55.41
C GLN A 624 103.46 -46.04 -55.19
N VAL A 625 103.39 -45.24 -56.26
CA VAL A 625 103.03 -43.83 -56.23
C VAL A 625 101.57 -43.64 -55.86
N PHE A 626 100.67 -44.54 -56.26
CA PHE A 626 99.26 -44.50 -55.86
C PHE A 626 99.02 -45.12 -54.47
N LEU A 627 99.56 -46.32 -54.22
CA LEU A 627 99.24 -47.13 -53.05
C LEU A 627 99.86 -46.56 -51.77
N LYS A 628 101.14 -46.15 -51.75
CA LYS A 628 101.77 -45.68 -50.51
C LYS A 628 101.11 -44.43 -49.92
N PRO A 629 100.95 -43.32 -50.66
CA PRO A 629 100.25 -42.16 -50.14
C PRO A 629 98.74 -42.41 -50.00
N GLY A 630 98.15 -43.23 -50.88
CA GLY A 630 96.73 -43.58 -50.84
C GLY A 630 96.34 -44.42 -49.61
N GLU A 631 97.14 -45.41 -49.25
CA GLU A 631 96.93 -46.29 -48.09
C GLU A 631 97.04 -45.52 -46.77
N GLU A 632 98.05 -44.67 -46.62
CA GLU A 632 98.18 -43.82 -45.42
C GLU A 632 97.00 -42.86 -45.28
N ALA A 633 96.54 -42.24 -46.38
CA ALA A 633 95.38 -41.36 -46.38
C ALA A 633 94.07 -42.13 -46.10
N GLN A 634 93.92 -43.33 -46.66
CA GLN A 634 92.75 -44.17 -46.50
C GLN A 634 92.64 -44.74 -45.07
N ASN A 635 93.75 -45.16 -44.46
CA ASN A 635 93.78 -45.60 -43.06
C ASN A 635 93.37 -44.46 -42.11
N LYS A 636 93.87 -43.23 -42.34
CA LYS A 636 93.43 -42.04 -41.58
C LYS A 636 91.94 -41.75 -41.78
N ARG A 637 91.43 -41.89 -43.00
CA ARG A 637 90.00 -41.74 -43.32
C ARG A 637 89.15 -42.79 -42.59
N ILE A 638 89.57 -44.05 -42.55
CA ILE A 638 88.87 -45.13 -41.83
C ILE A 638 88.87 -44.90 -40.32
N GLU A 639 89.98 -44.41 -39.75
CA GLU A 639 90.05 -44.03 -38.34
C GLU A 639 89.07 -42.90 -38.02
N GLN A 640 89.00 -41.88 -38.88
CA GLN A 640 88.03 -40.78 -38.77
C GLN A 640 86.59 -41.26 -38.93
N ILE A 641 86.29 -42.12 -39.90
CA ILE A 641 84.97 -42.76 -40.09
C ILE A 641 84.57 -43.53 -38.83
N THR A 642 85.48 -44.31 -38.24
CA THR A 642 85.21 -45.09 -37.03
C THR A 642 84.91 -44.17 -35.83
N LYS A 643 85.72 -43.12 -35.64
CA LYS A 643 85.50 -42.12 -34.60
C LYS A 643 84.18 -41.37 -34.76
N LEU A 644 83.81 -41.00 -35.99
CA LEU A 644 82.54 -40.34 -36.28
C LEU A 644 81.35 -41.29 -36.09
N ALA A 645 81.47 -42.57 -36.44
CA ALA A 645 80.45 -43.57 -36.18
C ALA A 645 80.17 -43.74 -34.68
N GLU A 646 81.22 -43.79 -33.84
CA GLU A 646 81.09 -43.84 -32.38
C GLU A 646 80.37 -42.61 -31.82
N GLN A 647 80.66 -41.41 -32.35
CA GLN A 647 80.01 -40.17 -31.91
C GLN A 647 78.55 -40.06 -32.35
N LEU A 648 78.18 -40.65 -33.48
CA LEU A 648 76.82 -40.58 -34.05
C LEU A 648 75.88 -41.65 -33.47
N TYR A 649 76.38 -42.87 -33.30
CA TYR A 649 75.57 -44.05 -33.00
C TYR A 649 76.01 -44.80 -31.72
N GLY A 650 77.04 -44.31 -31.01
CA GLY A 650 77.61 -44.94 -29.83
C GLY A 650 78.48 -46.16 -30.17
N ASP A 651 78.60 -47.13 -29.26
CA ASP A 651 79.41 -48.35 -29.43
C ASP A 651 78.94 -49.28 -30.57
N ILE A 652 77.84 -48.94 -31.25
CA ILE A 652 77.33 -49.68 -32.39
C ILE A 652 78.16 -49.28 -33.62
N THR A 653 79.18 -50.07 -33.95
CA THR A 653 79.95 -49.86 -35.19
C THR A 653 79.01 -49.98 -36.38
N THR A 654 78.81 -48.89 -37.11
CA THR A 654 77.90 -48.84 -38.27
C THR A 654 78.32 -49.87 -39.33
N SER A 655 77.35 -50.44 -40.06
CA SER A 655 77.62 -51.36 -41.18
C SER A 655 78.60 -50.74 -42.17
N HIS A 656 78.40 -49.46 -42.48
CA HIS A 656 79.26 -48.66 -43.35
C HIS A 656 80.71 -48.56 -42.85
N ALA A 657 80.94 -48.27 -41.57
CA ALA A 657 82.32 -48.20 -41.02
C ALA A 657 83.03 -49.57 -41.08
N ARG A 658 82.30 -50.66 -40.80
CA ARG A 658 82.84 -52.03 -40.93
C ARG A 658 83.11 -52.41 -42.39
N GLN A 659 82.20 -52.06 -43.29
CA GLN A 659 82.30 -52.37 -44.72
C GLN A 659 83.46 -51.61 -45.37
N VAL A 660 83.56 -50.30 -45.17
CA VAL A 660 84.67 -49.49 -45.68
C VAL A 660 86.03 -50.03 -45.19
N LYS A 661 86.11 -50.48 -43.94
CA LYS A 661 87.32 -51.11 -43.41
C LYS A 661 87.67 -52.43 -44.11
N SER A 662 86.67 -53.29 -44.36
CA SER A 662 86.86 -54.56 -45.06
C SER A 662 87.29 -54.33 -46.51
N ASP A 663 86.55 -53.51 -47.24
CA ASP A 663 86.78 -53.23 -48.66
C ASP A 663 88.16 -52.60 -48.90
N SER A 664 88.59 -51.72 -47.98
CA SER A 664 89.94 -51.14 -48.03
C SER A 664 91.05 -52.17 -47.86
N GLN A 665 90.86 -53.15 -46.97
CA GLN A 665 91.84 -54.22 -46.79
C GLN A 665 91.93 -55.10 -48.03
N ASP A 666 90.82 -55.35 -48.70
CA ASP A 666 90.77 -56.19 -49.90
C ASP A 666 91.41 -55.51 -51.12
N VAL A 667 91.19 -54.21 -51.31
CA VAL A 667 91.89 -53.43 -52.36
C VAL A 667 93.41 -53.41 -52.11
N ILE A 668 93.86 -53.21 -50.87
CA ILE A 668 95.29 -53.23 -50.51
C ILE A 668 95.90 -54.63 -50.75
N ARG A 669 95.20 -55.70 -50.37
CA ARG A 669 95.64 -57.08 -50.67
C ARG A 669 95.81 -57.31 -52.17
N SER A 670 94.86 -56.81 -52.97
CA SER A 670 94.87 -56.95 -54.43
C SER A 670 96.05 -56.21 -55.07
N PHE A 671 96.37 -54.98 -54.62
CA PHE A 671 97.57 -54.27 -55.08
C PHE A 671 98.88 -54.93 -54.64
N ASN A 672 98.93 -55.50 -53.44
CA ASN A 672 100.11 -56.23 -52.97
C ASN A 672 100.36 -57.49 -53.80
N LEU A 673 99.29 -58.20 -54.18
CA LEU A 673 99.37 -59.33 -55.11
C LEU A 673 99.90 -58.88 -56.47
N ALA A 674 99.33 -57.83 -57.07
CA ALA A 674 99.78 -57.28 -58.34
C ALA A 674 101.27 -56.83 -58.29
N CYS A 675 101.71 -56.24 -57.18
CA CYS A 675 103.12 -55.90 -56.95
C CYS A 675 104.04 -57.13 -56.94
N SER A 676 103.61 -58.23 -56.30
CA SER A 676 104.42 -59.45 -56.23
C SER A 676 104.58 -60.10 -57.60
N GLU A 677 103.52 -60.07 -58.41
CA GLU A 677 103.51 -60.63 -59.76
C GLU A 677 104.30 -59.79 -60.75
N LEU A 678 104.16 -58.46 -60.71
CA LEU A 678 104.98 -57.56 -61.54
C LEU A 678 106.47 -57.62 -61.18
N LYS A 679 106.83 -57.83 -59.91
CA LYS A 679 108.23 -58.09 -59.50
C LYS A 679 108.74 -59.39 -60.10
N SER A 680 107.92 -60.44 -60.10
CA SER A 680 108.24 -61.72 -60.77
C SER A 680 108.43 -61.52 -62.29
N LEU A 681 107.55 -60.76 -62.94
CA LEU A 681 107.66 -60.43 -64.37
C LEU A 681 108.94 -59.64 -64.69
N ALA A 682 109.26 -58.61 -63.89
CA ALA A 682 110.48 -57.81 -64.03
C ALA A 682 111.75 -58.66 -63.85
N THR A 683 111.73 -59.68 -62.99
CA THR A 683 112.86 -60.62 -62.83
C THR A 683 112.99 -61.58 -64.01
N LYS A 684 111.89 -62.05 -64.61
CA LYS A 684 111.90 -62.92 -65.80
C LYS A 684 112.45 -62.21 -67.03
N LEU A 685 112.17 -60.91 -67.18
CA LEU A 685 112.63 -60.09 -68.30
C LEU A 685 114.11 -59.66 -68.20
N LYS A 686 114.79 -59.91 -67.07
CA LYS A 686 116.24 -59.64 -66.87
C LYS A 686 117.16 -60.80 -67.29
N ALA A 687 116.63 -61.92 -67.76
CA ALA A 687 117.43 -63.05 -68.23
C ALA A 687 117.78 -62.90 -69.74
N PRO A 688 119.05 -63.06 -70.18
CA PRO A 688 119.44 -62.94 -71.58
C PRO A 688 119.05 -64.20 -72.37
N SER A 689 118.35 -64.03 -73.49
CA SER A 689 117.93 -65.11 -74.41
C SER A 689 118.92 -65.28 -75.58
N PRO A 690 119.28 -66.52 -75.97
CA PRO A 690 119.79 -66.83 -77.30
C PRO A 690 118.75 -67.59 -78.18
N LEU A 691 118.61 -67.14 -79.42
CA LEU A 691 117.84 -67.68 -80.57
C LEU A 691 118.59 -68.85 -81.28
N PRO A 692 118.12 -69.42 -82.43
CA PRO A 692 116.83 -70.09 -82.77
C PRO A 692 117.02 -71.44 -83.56
N ILE A 693 115.93 -72.15 -83.95
CA ILE A 693 115.69 -72.93 -85.22
C ILE A 693 114.77 -74.19 -85.06
N ILE A 694 113.58 -74.09 -85.67
CA ILE A 694 112.77 -75.01 -86.55
C ILE A 694 113.11 -76.53 -86.61
N GLU A 695 112.15 -77.45 -86.33
CA GLU A 695 111.30 -78.21 -87.30
C GLU A 695 110.58 -79.46 -86.69
N LEU A 696 109.25 -79.45 -86.82
CA LEU A 696 108.22 -80.51 -86.97
C LEU A 696 108.47 -82.00 -86.59
N MET A 697 107.58 -82.55 -85.76
CA MET A 697 106.60 -83.59 -86.16
C MET A 697 105.49 -83.74 -85.10
N GLU A 698 104.26 -83.85 -85.60
CA GLU A 698 102.96 -83.82 -84.91
C GLU A 698 102.64 -85.07 -84.07
N THR A 699 101.89 -84.90 -82.98
CA THR A 699 100.65 -85.65 -82.69
C THR A 699 99.89 -85.07 -81.49
N ASP A 700 98.68 -84.60 -81.77
CA ASP A 700 97.44 -84.50 -80.98
C ASP A 700 97.38 -83.93 -79.53
N GLU A 701 96.54 -82.89 -79.45
CA GLU A 701 96.00 -82.12 -78.30
C GLU A 701 95.09 -82.96 -77.35
N PRO A 702 94.78 -82.53 -76.09
CA PRO A 702 94.07 -81.27 -75.84
C PRO A 702 94.60 -80.38 -74.69
N SER A 703 94.75 -79.10 -75.05
CA SER A 703 94.41 -77.90 -74.28
C SER A 703 93.98 -78.07 -72.80
N THR A 704 94.90 -77.72 -71.89
CA THR A 704 94.55 -77.17 -70.56
C THR A 704 95.03 -75.73 -70.46
N ARG A 705 94.04 -74.85 -70.59
CA ARG A 705 94.02 -73.42 -70.27
C ARG A 705 94.81 -73.14 -68.99
N THR A 706 96.00 -72.56 -69.11
CA THR A 706 96.58 -71.79 -68.02
C THR A 706 95.91 -70.43 -68.07
N GLU A 707 94.99 -70.18 -67.13
CA GLU A 707 94.34 -68.87 -66.92
C GLU A 707 95.42 -67.78 -66.90
N SER A 708 95.34 -66.84 -67.84
CA SER A 708 96.19 -65.64 -67.82
C SER A 708 95.85 -64.85 -66.56
N TRP A 709 96.85 -64.23 -65.93
CA TRP A 709 96.62 -63.32 -64.80
C TRP A 709 95.63 -62.19 -65.14
N GLU A 710 95.46 -61.87 -66.43
CA GLU A 710 94.39 -61.01 -66.92
C GLU A 710 92.99 -61.53 -66.56
N ASP A 711 92.72 -62.83 -66.71
CA ASP A 711 91.42 -63.42 -66.40
C ASP A 711 91.16 -63.38 -64.88
N ARG A 712 92.17 -63.62 -64.04
CA ARG A 712 92.04 -63.55 -62.57
C ARG A 712 91.89 -62.13 -62.06
N THR A 713 92.62 -61.17 -62.63
CA THR A 713 92.52 -59.76 -62.20
C THR A 713 91.23 -59.13 -62.72
N GLN A 714 90.78 -59.49 -63.93
CA GLN A 714 89.44 -59.14 -64.40
C GLN A 714 88.37 -59.81 -63.55
N GLN A 715 88.52 -61.07 -63.14
CA GLN A 715 87.54 -61.72 -62.27
C GLN A 715 87.52 -61.08 -60.88
N ILE A 716 88.65 -60.78 -60.24
CA ILE A 716 88.72 -60.09 -58.93
C ILE A 716 88.14 -58.67 -59.02
N VAL A 717 88.50 -57.89 -60.05
CA VAL A 717 87.96 -56.53 -60.26
C VAL A 717 86.47 -56.58 -60.60
N THR A 718 86.03 -57.55 -61.41
CA THR A 718 84.61 -57.74 -61.75
C THR A 718 83.83 -58.21 -60.53
N THR A 719 84.35 -59.14 -59.72
CA THR A 719 83.74 -59.60 -58.46
C THR A 719 83.69 -58.49 -57.41
N HIS A 720 84.72 -57.63 -57.32
CA HIS A 720 84.66 -56.45 -56.44
C HIS A 720 83.67 -55.39 -56.96
N LEU A 721 83.62 -55.13 -58.27
CA LEU A 721 82.65 -54.19 -58.86
C LEU A 721 81.21 -54.73 -58.80
N THR A 722 81.00 -56.05 -58.99
CA THR A 722 79.71 -56.71 -58.82
C THR A 722 79.33 -56.81 -57.35
N ASN A 723 80.23 -57.10 -56.43
CA ASN A 723 79.92 -57.04 -54.99
C ASN A 723 79.55 -55.61 -54.58
N ILE A 724 80.24 -54.58 -55.07
CA ILE A 724 79.89 -53.18 -54.82
C ILE A 724 78.52 -52.82 -55.44
N SER A 725 78.18 -53.33 -56.64
CA SER A 725 76.90 -53.07 -57.31
C SER A 725 75.73 -53.89 -56.74
N GLU A 726 75.94 -55.18 -56.47
CA GLU A 726 74.99 -56.10 -55.85
C GLU A 726 74.73 -55.70 -54.40
N HIS A 727 75.74 -55.27 -53.62
CA HIS A 727 75.49 -54.72 -52.30
C HIS A 727 74.80 -53.35 -52.35
N ARG A 728 75.07 -52.50 -53.36
CA ARG A 728 74.25 -51.32 -53.60
C ARG A 728 72.81 -51.72 -53.90
N GLU A 729 72.54 -52.70 -54.76
CA GLU A 729 71.18 -53.14 -55.09
C GLU A 729 70.47 -53.84 -53.92
N ILE A 730 71.15 -54.70 -53.16
CA ILE A 730 70.62 -55.40 -51.98
C ILE A 730 70.34 -54.39 -50.85
N HIS A 731 71.20 -53.38 -50.66
CA HIS A 731 70.97 -52.34 -49.67
C HIS A 731 69.91 -51.33 -50.15
N THR A 732 69.82 -51.04 -51.46
CA THR A 732 68.75 -50.20 -52.02
C THR A 732 67.40 -50.91 -51.94
N THR A 733 67.33 -52.22 -52.18
CA THR A 733 66.10 -53.02 -52.03
C THR A 733 65.71 -53.22 -50.56
N PHE A 734 66.66 -53.38 -49.64
CA PHE A 734 66.39 -53.39 -48.20
C PHE A 734 65.87 -52.02 -47.70
N VAL A 735 66.43 -50.92 -48.19
CA VAL A 735 65.99 -49.53 -47.90
C VAL A 735 64.63 -49.25 -48.54
N GLN A 736 64.32 -49.82 -49.70
CA GLN A 736 63.02 -49.71 -50.33
C GLN A 736 61.95 -50.51 -49.57
N HIS A 737 62.30 -51.69 -49.05
CA HIS A 737 61.44 -52.49 -48.19
C HIS A 737 61.19 -51.82 -46.82
N GLN A 738 62.20 -51.15 -46.22
CA GLN A 738 62.01 -50.33 -45.01
C GLN A 738 61.20 -49.05 -45.28
N ARG A 739 61.37 -48.40 -46.44
CA ARG A 739 60.51 -47.27 -46.86
C ARG A 739 59.07 -47.71 -47.14
N GLU A 740 58.86 -48.91 -47.66
CA GLU A 740 57.53 -49.49 -47.89
C GLU A 740 56.87 -49.93 -46.57
N GLU A 741 57.61 -50.48 -45.61
CA GLU A 741 57.16 -50.78 -44.24
C GLU A 741 56.89 -49.51 -43.41
N GLU A 742 57.72 -48.47 -43.55
CA GLU A 742 57.47 -47.16 -42.96
C GLU A 742 56.30 -46.44 -43.64
N MET A 743 56.11 -46.56 -44.96
CA MET A 743 54.93 -46.04 -45.65
C MET A 743 53.67 -46.80 -45.26
N THR A 744 53.69 -48.13 -45.13
CA THR A 744 52.53 -48.90 -44.66
C THR A 744 52.22 -48.61 -43.20
N SER A 745 53.22 -48.55 -42.30
CA SER A 745 53.01 -48.11 -40.90
C SER A 745 52.52 -46.67 -40.78
N ARG A 746 53.00 -45.75 -41.65
CA ARG A 746 52.54 -44.36 -41.69
C ARG A 746 51.14 -44.26 -42.31
N THR A 747 50.79 -45.12 -43.26
CA THR A 747 49.44 -45.19 -43.85
C THR A 747 48.45 -45.81 -42.86
N GLU A 748 48.82 -46.87 -42.13
CA GLU A 748 48.02 -47.47 -41.05
C GLU A 748 47.89 -46.54 -39.83
N ALA A 749 48.92 -45.76 -39.50
CA ALA A 749 48.86 -44.74 -38.46
C ALA A 749 47.98 -43.53 -38.87
N ILE A 750 48.01 -43.14 -40.14
CA ILE A 750 47.10 -42.14 -40.71
C ILE A 750 45.66 -42.67 -40.76
N GLU A 751 45.44 -43.95 -41.10
CA GLU A 751 44.12 -44.60 -41.06
C GLU A 751 43.55 -44.72 -39.64
N ARG A 752 44.42 -44.93 -38.63
CA ARG A 752 44.05 -44.90 -37.21
C ARG A 752 43.82 -43.49 -36.67
N GLN A 753 44.53 -42.47 -37.18
CA GLN A 753 44.32 -41.06 -36.85
C GLN A 753 43.07 -40.48 -37.54
N GLN A 754 42.70 -40.97 -38.73
CA GLN A 754 41.46 -40.57 -39.42
C GLN A 754 40.19 -41.18 -38.81
N LYS A 755 40.29 -42.13 -37.87
CA LYS A 755 39.15 -42.72 -37.13
C LYS A 755 38.79 -41.99 -35.82
N LYS A 756 39.42 -40.85 -35.48
CA LYS A 756 38.97 -40.01 -34.35
C LYS A 756 38.69 -38.57 -34.80
N SER A 757 37.40 -38.35 -35.05
CA SER A 757 36.63 -37.09 -34.97
C SER A 757 36.86 -36.02 -36.06
N PRO A 758 35.80 -35.64 -36.81
CA PRO A 758 35.83 -34.55 -37.78
C PRO A 758 35.42 -33.20 -37.18
N SER A 759 35.88 -32.11 -37.79
CA SER A 759 35.24 -30.78 -37.76
C SER A 759 35.39 -30.13 -39.15
N PRO A 760 34.47 -29.23 -39.55
CA PRO A 760 33.80 -29.29 -40.85
C PRO A 760 34.37 -28.33 -41.92
N PRO A 761 34.17 -28.59 -43.23
CA PRO A 761 34.36 -27.61 -44.28
C PRO A 761 33.04 -27.00 -44.79
N THR A 762 33.20 -25.85 -45.45
CA THR A 762 32.17 -24.97 -46.02
C THR A 762 31.40 -25.54 -47.23
N LYS A 763 30.07 -25.35 -47.19
CA LYS A 763 28.97 -25.50 -48.18
C LYS A 763 29.31 -25.70 -49.68
N LYS A 764 28.74 -26.74 -50.33
CA LYS A 764 27.54 -26.71 -51.23
C LYS A 764 27.22 -28.07 -51.94
N LYS A 765 26.00 -28.57 -51.67
CA LYS A 765 25.04 -29.42 -52.45
C LYS A 765 25.49 -30.71 -53.19
N LYS A 766 25.00 -31.89 -52.72
CA LYS A 766 23.79 -32.62 -53.21
C LYS A 766 23.55 -33.94 -52.41
N TYR A 767 22.27 -34.18 -52.12
CA TYR A 767 21.53 -35.38 -51.65
C TYR A 767 22.24 -36.72 -51.38
N LEU A 768 22.00 -37.35 -50.23
CA LEU A 768 21.01 -38.46 -50.05
C LEU A 768 20.86 -38.88 -48.56
N PHE A 769 19.72 -39.51 -48.25
CA PHE A 769 19.16 -39.94 -46.96
C PHE A 769 20.01 -40.91 -46.12
N GLN A 770 20.03 -40.75 -44.77
CA GLN A 770 19.50 -41.72 -43.78
C GLN A 770 19.74 -41.35 -42.30
N LYS A 771 18.63 -41.14 -41.58
CA LYS A 771 18.19 -41.72 -40.28
C LYS A 771 19.19 -41.96 -39.12
N ALA A 772 19.04 -41.19 -38.04
CA ALA A 772 19.00 -41.61 -36.61
C ALA A 772 18.73 -40.35 -35.75
N GLU A 773 17.56 -40.26 -35.11
CA GLU A 773 17.37 -40.35 -33.64
C GLU A 773 18.04 -39.20 -32.88
N ASP A 774 17.24 -38.19 -32.53
CA ASP A 774 17.64 -37.12 -31.61
C ASP A 774 16.54 -36.92 -30.57
N GLU A 775 17.02 -36.78 -29.34
CA GLU A 775 16.28 -36.74 -28.10
C GLU A 775 15.52 -35.43 -27.93
N GLY A 776 14.44 -35.49 -27.16
CA GLY A 776 13.42 -34.44 -27.10
C GLY A 776 13.93 -33.10 -26.58
N LYS A 777 13.78 -32.06 -27.40
CA LYS A 777 13.54 -30.67 -26.96
C LYS A 777 12.47 -30.03 -27.84
N ALA A 778 11.51 -29.35 -27.22
CA ALA A 778 10.46 -28.61 -27.91
C ALA A 778 11.01 -27.28 -28.49
N PRO A 779 10.61 -26.87 -29.72
CA PRO A 779 11.11 -25.66 -30.35
C PRO A 779 10.45 -24.38 -29.80
N TYR A 780 11.19 -23.26 -29.81
CA TYR A 780 10.72 -21.91 -29.46
C TYR A 780 10.68 -21.02 -30.73
N PHE A 781 9.62 -20.22 -30.87
CA PHE A 781 9.39 -19.35 -32.03
C PHE A 781 10.09 -18.00 -31.85
N THR A 782 10.82 -17.55 -32.87
CA THR A 782 11.59 -16.30 -32.85
C THR A 782 10.83 -15.07 -33.38
N SER A 783 9.58 -15.23 -33.83
CA SER A 783 8.70 -14.13 -34.28
C SER A 783 7.21 -14.47 -34.07
N PRO A 784 6.30 -13.49 -33.85
CA PRO A 784 4.86 -13.74 -33.77
C PRO A 784 4.27 -14.14 -35.13
N LEU A 785 3.34 -15.09 -35.14
CA LEU A 785 2.55 -15.46 -36.32
C LEU A 785 1.40 -14.47 -36.48
N GLU A 786 1.48 -13.56 -37.45
CA GLU A 786 0.36 -12.70 -37.86
C GLU A 786 -0.46 -13.40 -38.95
N ASP A 787 -1.79 -13.37 -38.80
CA ASP A 787 -2.83 -13.84 -39.73
C ASP A 787 -2.92 -15.36 -40.04
N ALA A 788 -2.85 -16.23 -39.02
CA ALA A 788 -3.22 -17.64 -39.16
C ALA A 788 -4.48 -17.98 -38.34
N VAL A 789 -5.60 -18.24 -39.02
CA VAL A 789 -6.80 -18.82 -38.40
C VAL A 789 -6.66 -20.34 -38.40
N VAL A 790 -6.72 -20.96 -37.21
CA VAL A 790 -6.60 -22.41 -37.02
C VAL A 790 -7.92 -22.97 -36.52
N GLU A 791 -8.50 -23.94 -37.24
CA GLU A 791 -9.66 -24.71 -36.77
C GLU A 791 -9.22 -25.87 -35.88
N GLU A 792 -9.91 -26.04 -34.75
CA GLU A 792 -9.58 -27.00 -33.70
C GLU A 792 -9.73 -28.45 -34.21
N GLY A 793 -8.66 -29.25 -34.09
CA GLY A 793 -8.66 -30.68 -34.45
C GLY A 793 -7.82 -31.07 -35.66
N ASN A 794 -7.30 -30.11 -36.44
CA ASN A 794 -6.44 -30.40 -37.59
C ASN A 794 -4.94 -30.24 -37.29
N LYS A 795 -4.13 -31.16 -37.85
CA LYS A 795 -2.68 -31.22 -37.62
C LYS A 795 -1.94 -30.29 -38.57
N LEU A 796 -1.43 -29.16 -38.06
CA LEU A 796 -0.65 -28.19 -38.83
C LEU A 796 0.85 -28.56 -38.84
N ILE A 797 1.51 -28.48 -40.01
CA ILE A 797 2.96 -28.69 -40.14
C ILE A 797 3.59 -27.38 -40.63
N LEU A 798 4.24 -26.66 -39.71
CA LEU A 798 4.99 -25.45 -40.02
C LEU A 798 6.41 -25.83 -40.47
N LYS A 799 6.76 -25.50 -41.72
CA LYS A 799 8.14 -25.67 -42.22
C LYS A 799 8.95 -24.41 -41.96
N CYS A 800 9.86 -24.49 -40.98
CA CYS A 800 10.88 -23.46 -40.77
C CYS A 800 11.92 -23.54 -41.89
N ARG A 801 12.34 -22.40 -42.45
CA ARG A 801 13.28 -22.32 -43.58
C ARG A 801 14.70 -22.07 -43.12
#